data_AF-A0A9W4RM25-F1
#
_entry.id   AF-A0A9W4RM25-F1
#
_cell.length_a   1.000
_cell.length_b   1.000
_cell.length_c   1.000
_cell.angle_alpha   90.00
_cell.angle_beta   90.00
_cell.angle_gamma   90.00
#
_symmetry.space_group_name_H-M   'P 1'
#
loop_
_entity.id
_entity.type
_entity.pdbx_description
1 polymer ?
#
loop_
_entity_poly.entity_id
_entity_poly.type
_entity_poly.pdbx_seq_one_letter_code
_entity_poly.pdbx_strand_id
1 'polypeptide(L)'
;MQCCAGITEFKQYVSHYIESNRCYGRNSYNDRVPFVPRIVLDEFWTMERIENVLRSPTERIQAISHTIKSRYVAVFSILVFMSQPEHIPIFIQGGIEDSKLPLDTTPYAYSETSESLHVFDEFQKEQWKFCPLEFDAGDKLSNRHISPYHIVPVLEKTRINSRGAADEDDVSIYKVKLHPRCFHQTVVVFKVFSGDDPETAKMYLNEVDMYSQLVRESAFDHIIRYYGSFETAGLRTIVLEHANGGSLKSFFLNNPPPHDQSNRKQFWNSLMGLLRGLENIHNLNETKGYSKGAWVLRGTHQDIKPQNILLCNTSFENMYDIKFKFVDMGTGNIRKMKNQGLDRDALDQAGNGMYSGPEACQDDGEARGIRGNSDIWSFGGIASEALVWCIWGEYGRSQYQTERFQATRETILKGGFHEGAFHDGDCLLDVVAERHRRTIAATGESEPWWSRLSDLILTRMLVPEPRDRATATELLHEWFGTPKLVSHYSDPIQPSTRPGTISSEQDYNPRLSRRSRSTQIFLVDDSVSMIKHQTAIARACRVLCYILKIGNVDPDFFELHFTSGKDPVISTTSSRLQEVIEEMSFTDTACDMSLGLEPIASNVIDRSKPASIYVFTNGHWNTQEDEKFCFVDSEIGRLVNHRRKRGKPRNWVGVQFIRFFEHPETESDELGRLRLEALDDELKVNINDDIVDTTNYDGDIYKMLLGAISPVVDRA
;
A
#
# COMPACT_ATOMS: atom_id res chain seq x y z
N MET A 1 36.41 47.76 -5.20
CA MET A 1 35.47 47.30 -6.24
C MET A 1 34.07 47.48 -5.70
N GLN A 2 33.26 48.36 -6.29
CA GLN A 2 31.83 48.39 -5.99
C GLN A 2 31.23 47.08 -6.49
N CYS A 3 30.67 46.26 -5.61
CA CYS A 3 29.95 45.07 -6.01
C CYS A 3 28.76 45.52 -6.88
N CYS A 4 28.69 45.06 -8.13
CA CYS A 4 27.56 45.36 -9.01
C CYS A 4 26.24 45.03 -8.30
N ALA A 5 25.26 45.94 -8.38
CA ALA A 5 23.94 45.76 -7.78
C ALA A 5 23.29 44.44 -8.20
N GLY A 6 23.42 44.04 -9.48
CA GLY A 6 22.88 42.77 -9.99
C GLY A 6 23.58 41.51 -9.45
N ILE A 7 24.90 41.55 -9.21
CA ILE A 7 25.62 40.44 -8.56
C ILE A 7 25.14 40.28 -7.12
N THR A 8 25.03 41.38 -6.39
CA THR A 8 24.57 41.38 -4.99
C THR A 8 23.12 40.92 -4.90
N GLU A 9 22.24 41.41 -5.79
CA GLU A 9 20.85 41.02 -5.90
C GLU A 9 20.71 39.50 -6.11
N PHE A 10 21.46 38.91 -7.05
CA PHE A 10 21.40 37.48 -7.30
C PHE A 10 21.87 36.65 -6.11
N LYS A 11 22.98 37.01 -5.46
CA LYS A 11 23.47 36.30 -4.28
C LYS A 11 22.47 36.33 -3.12
N GLN A 12 21.87 37.49 -2.87
CA GLN A 12 20.84 37.64 -1.85
C GLN A 12 19.58 36.83 -2.20
N TYR A 13 19.17 36.86 -3.47
CA TYR A 13 18.04 36.07 -3.95
C TYR A 13 18.28 34.57 -3.75
N VAL A 14 19.45 34.04 -4.13
CA VAL A 14 19.80 32.62 -3.96
C VAL A 14 19.71 32.22 -2.48
N SER A 15 20.35 32.95 -1.57
CA SER A 15 20.31 32.66 -0.14
C SER A 15 18.88 32.70 0.41
N HIS A 16 18.13 33.75 0.08
CA HIS A 16 16.75 33.91 0.53
C HIS A 16 15.82 32.82 -0.02
N TYR A 17 15.98 32.44 -1.30
CA TYR A 17 15.17 31.42 -1.93
C TYR A 17 15.41 30.04 -1.31
N ILE A 18 16.68 29.68 -1.08
CA ILE A 18 17.07 28.40 -0.45
C ILE A 18 16.43 28.27 0.94
N GLU A 19 16.53 29.31 1.76
CA GLU A 19 15.99 29.31 3.12
C GLU A 19 14.45 29.25 3.12
N SER A 20 13.81 30.11 2.32
CA SER A 20 12.35 30.24 2.29
C SER A 20 11.65 29.01 1.72
N ASN A 21 12.28 28.31 0.77
CA ASN A 21 11.71 27.14 0.11
C ASN A 21 12.31 25.82 0.57
N ARG A 22 13.22 25.84 1.56
CA ARG A 22 13.92 24.66 2.08
C ARG A 22 14.61 23.85 0.98
N CYS A 23 15.29 24.50 0.05
CA CYS A 23 15.99 23.83 -1.05
C CYS A 23 17.30 23.19 -0.57
N TYR A 24 17.16 22.12 0.19
CA TYR A 24 18.25 21.29 0.68
C TYR A 24 18.01 19.85 0.23
N GLY A 25 18.93 19.32 -0.58
CA GLY A 25 18.90 17.96 -1.07
C GLY A 25 19.91 17.08 -0.34
N ARG A 26 20.21 15.93 -0.93
CA ARG A 26 21.23 14.98 -0.44
C ARG A 26 22.24 14.71 -1.55
N ASN A 27 23.52 14.73 -1.21
CA ASN A 27 24.56 14.13 -2.05
C ASN A 27 24.69 12.63 -1.71
N SER A 28 25.66 11.94 -2.32
CA SER A 28 25.83 10.49 -2.12
C SER A 28 26.48 10.14 -0.78
N TYR A 29 27.12 11.11 -0.13
CA TYR A 29 27.62 11.00 1.25
C TYR A 29 26.51 11.26 2.28
N ASN A 30 25.26 11.42 1.83
CA ASN A 30 24.09 11.75 2.64
C ASN A 30 24.17 13.13 3.32
N ASP A 31 25.09 14.00 2.89
CA ASP A 31 25.15 15.37 3.38
C ASP A 31 23.93 16.15 2.95
N ARG A 32 23.42 16.98 3.85
CA ARG A 32 22.36 17.93 3.53
C ARG A 32 22.97 19.18 2.92
N VAL A 33 22.78 19.37 1.61
CA VAL A 33 23.43 20.44 0.83
C VAL A 33 22.41 21.33 0.13
N PRO A 34 22.64 22.66 0.07
CA PRO A 34 21.72 23.58 -0.58
C PRO A 34 21.79 23.47 -2.10
N PHE A 35 20.65 23.68 -2.77
CA PHE A 35 20.58 23.73 -4.23
C PHE A 35 19.56 24.77 -4.72
N VAL A 36 19.60 25.11 -6.00
CA VAL A 36 18.65 25.97 -6.68
C VAL A 36 18.11 25.22 -7.90
N PRO A 37 16.79 24.96 -7.99
CA PRO A 37 16.19 24.33 -9.17
C PRO A 37 16.42 25.17 -10.44
N ARG A 38 16.63 24.52 -11.58
CA ARG A 38 16.83 25.20 -12.87
C ARG A 38 15.71 26.19 -13.21
N ILE A 39 14.46 25.76 -13.05
CA ILE A 39 13.30 26.60 -13.35
C ILE A 39 13.28 27.90 -12.55
N VAL A 40 13.90 27.93 -11.36
CA VAL A 40 14.02 29.13 -10.52
C VAL A 40 15.06 30.09 -11.10
N LEU A 41 16.16 29.57 -11.64
CA LEU A 41 17.14 30.38 -12.38
C LEU A 41 16.50 30.99 -13.62
N ASP A 42 15.66 30.21 -14.31
CA ASP A 42 14.93 30.69 -15.47
C ASP A 42 13.87 31.77 -15.13
N GLU A 43 13.24 31.70 -13.97
CA GLU A 43 12.35 32.75 -13.49
C GLU A 43 13.10 34.02 -13.05
N PHE A 44 14.23 33.86 -12.38
CA PHE A 44 15.02 34.98 -11.89
C PHE A 44 15.67 35.77 -13.02
N TRP A 45 16.31 35.09 -13.96
CA TRP A 45 17.08 35.74 -15.02
C TRP A 45 16.19 36.19 -16.16
N THR A 46 15.80 37.46 -16.14
CA THR A 46 15.22 38.15 -17.30
C THR A 46 16.32 38.70 -18.21
N MET A 47 15.98 39.00 -19.46
CA MET A 47 16.89 39.67 -20.40
C MET A 47 17.48 40.96 -19.82
N GLU A 48 16.66 41.74 -19.12
CA GLU A 48 17.06 42.98 -18.45
C GLU A 48 18.08 42.74 -17.33
N ARG A 49 17.83 41.76 -16.45
CA ARG A 49 18.75 41.42 -15.36
C ARG A 49 20.10 40.93 -15.87
N ILE A 50 20.10 40.15 -16.95
CA ILE A 50 21.34 39.71 -17.62
C ILE A 50 22.09 40.92 -18.18
N GLU A 51 21.42 41.80 -18.94
CA GLU A 51 22.05 43.02 -19.49
C GLU A 51 22.61 43.95 -18.40
N ASN A 52 21.91 44.08 -17.27
CA ASN A 52 22.38 44.89 -16.14
C ASN A 52 23.71 44.38 -15.57
N VAL A 53 23.89 43.06 -15.48
CA VAL A 53 25.16 42.45 -15.06
C VAL A 53 26.24 42.67 -16.13
N LEU A 54 25.94 42.41 -17.41
CA LEU A 54 26.90 42.54 -18.52
C LEU A 54 27.45 43.96 -18.70
N ARG A 55 26.65 44.99 -18.36
CA ARG A 55 27.02 46.41 -18.48
C ARG A 55 27.60 47.02 -17.21
N SER A 56 27.63 46.26 -16.12
CA SER A 56 28.06 46.79 -14.82
C SER A 56 29.56 47.05 -14.65
N PRO A 57 30.49 46.27 -15.25
CA PRO A 57 31.91 46.58 -15.16
C PRO A 57 32.27 47.77 -16.06
N THR A 58 33.45 48.37 -15.82
CA THR A 58 33.95 49.50 -16.61
C THR A 58 34.02 49.18 -18.10
N GLU A 59 34.41 47.94 -18.43
CA GLU A 59 34.35 47.39 -19.78
C GLU A 59 33.16 46.42 -19.87
N ARG A 60 32.35 46.58 -20.93
CA ARG A 60 31.20 45.71 -21.15
C ARG A 60 31.67 44.28 -21.41
N ILE A 61 31.08 43.33 -20.69
CA ILE A 61 31.29 41.89 -20.92
C ILE A 61 30.74 41.52 -22.30
N GLN A 62 31.59 40.91 -23.13
CA GLN A 62 31.27 40.58 -24.53
C GLN A 62 30.41 39.32 -24.64
N ALA A 63 29.13 39.44 -24.31
CA ALA A 63 28.15 38.38 -24.46
C ALA A 63 26.76 38.92 -24.83
N ILE A 64 25.93 38.05 -25.39
CA ILE A 64 24.56 38.38 -25.82
C ILE A 64 23.57 37.81 -24.79
N SER A 65 22.76 38.68 -24.19
CA SER A 65 21.75 38.30 -23.18
C SER A 65 20.79 37.20 -23.66
N HIS A 66 20.39 37.23 -24.93
CA HIS A 66 19.52 36.19 -25.50
C HIS A 66 20.20 34.82 -25.54
N THR A 67 21.49 34.78 -25.92
CA THR A 67 22.27 33.54 -25.92
C THR A 67 22.41 32.99 -24.51
N ILE A 68 22.69 33.86 -23.54
CA ILE A 68 22.77 33.46 -22.13
C ILE A 68 21.42 32.90 -21.68
N LYS A 69 20.33 33.63 -21.91
CA LYS A 69 19.00 33.25 -21.46
C LYS A 69 18.50 31.92 -22.05
N SER A 70 18.92 31.59 -23.26
CA SER A 70 18.47 30.37 -23.94
C SER A 70 19.31 29.13 -23.64
N ARG A 71 20.61 29.28 -23.34
CA ARG A 71 21.55 28.14 -23.30
C ARG A 71 22.54 28.12 -22.13
N TYR A 72 22.75 29.23 -21.43
CA TYR A 72 23.81 29.38 -20.42
C TYR A 72 23.30 29.97 -19.11
N VAL A 73 22.03 29.77 -18.75
CA VAL A 73 21.43 30.35 -17.54
C VAL A 73 22.08 29.77 -16.28
N ALA A 74 22.34 28.47 -16.24
CA ALA A 74 23.01 27.83 -15.11
C ALA A 74 24.50 28.22 -15.06
N VAL A 75 25.20 28.18 -16.20
CA VAL A 75 26.60 28.64 -16.30
C VAL A 75 26.74 30.09 -15.83
N PHE A 76 25.88 30.99 -16.32
CA PHE A 76 25.90 32.39 -15.94
C PHE A 76 25.57 32.59 -14.46
N SER A 77 24.62 31.83 -13.92
CA SER A 77 24.30 31.84 -12.49
C SER A 77 25.51 31.50 -11.63
N ILE A 78 26.25 30.44 -11.98
CA ILE A 78 27.44 30.02 -11.24
C ILE A 78 28.50 31.12 -11.29
N LEU A 79 28.79 31.68 -12.46
CA LEU A 79 29.78 32.76 -12.62
C LEU A 79 29.40 34.03 -11.86
N VAL A 80 28.12 34.45 -11.89
CA VAL A 80 27.64 35.58 -11.09
C VAL A 80 27.77 35.26 -9.59
N PHE A 81 27.46 34.03 -9.17
CA PHE A 81 27.61 33.60 -7.78
C PHE A 81 29.08 33.58 -7.33
N MET A 82 30.02 33.31 -8.23
CA MET A 82 31.46 33.44 -7.99
C MET A 82 31.95 34.91 -7.98
N SER A 83 31.07 35.87 -8.29
CA SER A 83 31.43 37.28 -8.57
C SER A 83 32.36 37.45 -9.78
N GLN A 84 32.29 36.57 -10.78
CA GLN A 84 33.14 36.58 -11.97
C GLN A 84 32.34 36.45 -13.30
N PRO A 85 31.28 37.26 -13.53
CA PRO A 85 30.49 37.17 -14.77
C PRO A 85 31.29 37.46 -16.05
N GLU A 86 32.44 38.14 -15.95
CA GLU A 86 33.35 38.47 -17.05
C GLU A 86 33.89 37.24 -17.80
N HIS A 87 33.86 36.07 -17.17
CA HIS A 87 34.31 34.82 -17.79
C HIS A 87 33.23 34.12 -18.62
N ILE A 88 31.99 34.62 -18.72
CA ILE A 88 30.98 33.99 -19.58
C ILE A 88 31.42 33.81 -21.06
N PRO A 89 32.24 34.69 -21.69
CA PRO A 89 32.66 34.50 -23.07
C PRO A 89 33.51 33.23 -23.28
N ILE A 90 34.32 32.81 -22.30
CA ILE A 90 35.13 31.59 -22.44
C ILE A 90 34.25 30.33 -22.48
N PHE A 91 33.16 30.29 -21.73
CA PHE A 91 32.18 29.19 -21.78
C PHE A 91 31.40 29.19 -23.10
N ILE A 92 31.01 30.38 -23.60
CA ILE A 92 30.34 30.51 -24.90
C ILE A 92 31.28 30.04 -26.03
N GLN A 93 32.53 30.48 -26.03
CA GLN A 93 33.52 30.11 -27.04
C GLN A 93 33.85 28.60 -27.00
N GLY A 94 33.94 28.01 -25.81
CA GLY A 94 34.13 26.58 -25.63
C GLY A 94 32.87 25.74 -25.90
N GLY A 95 31.73 26.39 -26.18
CA GLY A 95 30.44 25.71 -26.34
C GLY A 95 30.03 24.95 -25.07
N ILE A 96 30.40 25.43 -23.89
CA ILE A 96 30.12 24.83 -22.59
C ILE A 96 28.80 25.39 -22.09
N GLU A 97 27.71 24.88 -22.66
CA GLU A 97 26.34 25.28 -22.34
C GLU A 97 25.74 24.45 -21.20
N ASP A 98 24.56 24.84 -20.71
CA ASP A 98 23.93 24.20 -19.54
C ASP A 98 23.69 22.70 -19.74
N SER A 99 23.45 22.23 -20.97
CA SER A 99 23.26 20.79 -21.27
C SER A 99 24.53 19.95 -21.07
N LYS A 100 25.70 20.60 -20.93
CA LYS A 100 26.98 19.94 -20.61
C LYS A 100 27.30 19.95 -19.12
N LEU A 101 26.45 20.57 -18.29
CA LEU A 101 26.62 20.56 -16.84
C LEU A 101 26.02 19.28 -16.22
N PRO A 102 26.55 18.81 -15.08
CA PRO A 102 27.78 19.28 -14.43
C PRO A 102 29.05 18.88 -15.20
N LEU A 103 30.10 19.68 -15.08
CA LEU A 103 31.43 19.39 -15.62
C LEU A 103 32.18 18.42 -14.70
N ASP A 104 32.60 17.29 -15.24
CA ASP A 104 33.43 16.31 -14.53
C ASP A 104 34.91 16.71 -14.50
N THR A 105 35.40 17.40 -15.54
CA THR A 105 36.80 17.82 -15.67
C THR A 105 36.92 19.18 -16.34
N THR A 106 38.05 19.84 -16.10
CA THR A 106 38.41 21.09 -16.77
C THR A 106 38.70 20.78 -18.24
N PRO A 107 38.07 21.46 -19.22
CA PRO A 107 38.34 21.21 -20.62
C PRO A 107 39.81 21.48 -20.95
N TYR A 108 40.44 20.56 -21.69
CA TYR A 108 41.88 20.60 -21.99
C TYR A 108 42.36 21.95 -22.54
N ALA A 109 41.57 22.56 -23.43
CA ALA A 109 41.85 23.87 -24.04
C ALA A 109 42.04 25.02 -23.02
N TYR A 110 41.60 24.84 -21.78
CA TYR A 110 41.68 25.82 -20.70
C TYR A 110 42.53 25.33 -19.51
N SER A 111 43.20 24.18 -19.65
CA SER A 111 44.08 23.62 -18.61
C SER A 111 45.52 24.16 -18.64
N GLU A 112 45.88 24.96 -19.66
CA GLU A 112 47.25 25.41 -19.87
C GLU A 112 47.58 26.75 -19.18
N THR A 113 46.59 27.61 -18.96
CA THR A 113 46.79 28.92 -18.31
C THR A 113 46.33 28.88 -16.86
N SER A 114 47.10 29.50 -15.96
CA SER A 114 46.78 29.51 -14.52
C SER A 114 45.46 30.20 -14.20
N GLU A 115 45.09 31.22 -14.98
CA GLU A 115 43.85 31.99 -14.80
C GLU A 115 42.62 31.17 -15.20
N SER A 116 42.59 30.60 -16.40
CA SER A 116 41.45 29.79 -16.84
C SER A 116 41.30 28.53 -15.99
N LEU A 117 42.41 27.90 -15.61
CA LEU A 117 42.40 26.75 -14.71
C LEU A 117 41.74 27.11 -13.37
N HIS A 118 42.09 28.24 -12.76
CA HIS A 118 41.50 28.69 -11.49
C HIS A 118 39.98 28.94 -11.61
N VAL A 119 39.52 29.55 -12.70
CA VAL A 119 38.09 29.81 -12.94
C VAL A 119 37.30 28.50 -13.00
N PHE A 120 37.79 27.51 -13.75
CA PHE A 120 37.12 26.21 -13.85
C PHE A 120 37.16 25.42 -12.54
N ASP A 121 38.24 25.52 -11.76
CA ASP A 121 38.36 24.87 -10.44
C ASP A 121 37.31 25.40 -9.46
N GLU A 122 37.14 26.73 -9.39
CA GLU A 122 36.12 27.36 -8.55
C GLU A 122 34.71 27.07 -9.08
N PHE A 123 34.51 27.11 -10.41
CA PHE A 123 33.24 26.78 -11.05
C PHE A 123 32.79 25.36 -10.72
N GLN A 124 33.71 24.38 -10.76
CA GLN A 124 33.41 22.98 -10.45
C GLN A 124 33.03 22.74 -9.00
N LYS A 125 33.49 23.58 -8.06
CA LYS A 125 33.07 23.53 -6.65
C LYS A 125 31.65 24.07 -6.48
N GLU A 126 31.31 25.15 -7.18
CA GLU A 126 30.01 25.83 -7.02
C GLU A 126 28.88 25.21 -7.87
N GLN A 127 29.21 24.54 -8.98
CA GLN A 127 28.21 24.06 -9.95
C GLN A 127 27.10 23.19 -9.33
N TRP A 128 27.42 22.37 -8.32
CA TRP A 128 26.49 21.40 -7.75
C TRP A 128 25.25 22.07 -7.16
N LYS A 129 25.42 23.26 -6.59
CA LYS A 129 24.33 24.09 -6.06
C LYS A 129 23.34 24.49 -7.15
N PHE A 130 23.79 24.62 -8.39
CA PHE A 130 22.98 25.10 -9.52
C PHE A 130 22.63 23.98 -10.53
N CYS A 131 23.11 22.77 -10.28
CA CYS A 131 22.89 21.58 -11.10
C CYS A 131 22.35 20.42 -10.24
N PRO A 132 21.17 20.55 -9.60
CA PRO A 132 20.53 19.42 -8.94
C PRO A 132 20.04 18.40 -9.98
N LEU A 133 19.87 17.15 -9.56
CA LEU A 133 19.35 16.08 -10.42
C LEU A 133 17.90 16.39 -10.84
N GLU A 134 17.67 16.44 -12.15
CA GLU A 134 16.36 16.67 -12.75
C GLU A 134 15.76 15.38 -13.30
N PHE A 135 14.52 15.08 -12.89
CA PHE A 135 13.80 13.87 -13.29
C PHE A 135 12.91 14.05 -14.52
N ASP A 136 12.52 15.30 -14.83
CA ASP A 136 11.65 15.66 -15.95
C ASP A 136 12.41 16.03 -17.23
N ALA A 137 13.74 15.98 -17.22
CA ALA A 137 14.55 16.25 -18.39
C ALA A 137 14.24 15.21 -19.48
N GLY A 138 14.00 15.67 -20.71
CA GLY A 138 13.35 14.90 -21.79
C GLY A 138 14.00 13.58 -22.23
N ASP A 139 15.20 13.27 -21.77
CA ASP A 139 15.80 11.94 -21.89
C ASP A 139 15.50 11.15 -20.61
N LYS A 140 14.78 10.02 -20.74
CA LYS A 140 14.53 9.09 -19.62
C LYS A 140 15.86 8.87 -18.89
N LEU A 141 15.93 9.21 -17.60
CA LEU A 141 17.08 8.99 -16.72
C LEU A 141 17.34 7.49 -16.54
N SER A 142 17.67 6.74 -17.58
CA SER A 142 17.79 5.28 -17.51
C SER A 142 19.25 4.90 -17.39
N ASN A 143 19.61 4.28 -16.26
CA ASN A 143 20.95 3.77 -15.98
C ASN A 143 22.08 4.83 -16.02
N ARG A 144 21.83 6.02 -15.48
CA ARG A 144 22.83 7.10 -15.47
C ARG A 144 23.82 6.93 -14.32
N HIS A 145 25.12 6.92 -14.59
CA HIS A 145 26.12 7.13 -13.54
C HIS A 145 26.19 8.63 -13.21
N ILE A 146 26.03 8.98 -11.93
CA ILE A 146 26.12 10.36 -11.47
C ILE A 146 27.26 10.51 -10.45
N SER A 147 27.86 11.70 -10.43
CA SER A 147 28.92 12.05 -9.47
C SER A 147 28.43 11.96 -8.02
N PRO A 148 29.28 11.54 -7.07
CA PRO A 148 28.94 11.54 -5.65
C PRO A 148 28.47 12.90 -5.11
N TYR A 149 28.91 14.00 -5.73
CA TYR A 149 28.56 15.38 -5.36
C TYR A 149 27.25 15.87 -5.99
N HIS A 150 26.69 15.14 -6.95
CA HIS A 150 25.42 15.52 -7.60
C HIS A 150 24.30 15.51 -6.56
N ILE A 151 23.60 16.64 -6.44
CA ILE A 151 22.57 16.82 -5.42
C ILE A 151 21.27 16.18 -5.92
N VAL A 152 20.83 15.11 -5.26
CA VAL A 152 19.48 14.58 -5.44
C VAL A 152 18.52 15.43 -4.59
N PRO A 153 17.45 16.03 -5.15
CA PRO A 153 16.59 16.98 -4.46
C PRO A 153 15.60 16.29 -3.48
N VAL A 154 16.12 15.45 -2.59
CA VAL A 154 15.38 14.71 -1.56
C VAL A 154 15.12 15.59 -0.34
N LEU A 155 13.85 15.85 -0.05
CA LEU A 155 13.40 16.59 1.13
C LEU A 155 13.18 15.66 2.33
N GLU A 156 12.57 14.50 2.10
CA GLU A 156 12.29 13.48 3.12
C GLU A 156 12.57 12.10 2.52
N LYS A 157 13.14 11.19 3.32
CA LYS A 157 13.42 9.80 2.92
C LYS A 157 13.13 8.90 4.11
N THR A 158 12.17 7.98 3.95
CA THR A 158 11.79 7.02 4.99
C THR A 158 11.83 5.60 4.43
N ARG A 159 12.41 4.66 5.17
CA ARG A 159 12.46 3.25 4.75
C ARG A 159 11.07 2.62 4.90
N ILE A 160 10.62 1.84 3.90
CA ILE A 160 9.29 1.19 3.90
C ILE A 160 9.38 -0.21 4.56
N ASN A 161 10.48 -0.93 4.37
CA ASN A 161 10.65 -2.27 4.93
C ASN A 161 11.40 -2.20 6.27
N SER A 162 10.70 -2.36 7.39
CA SER A 162 11.27 -2.56 8.72
C SER A 162 11.01 -4.00 9.17
N ARG A 163 11.83 -4.93 8.67
CA ARG A 163 12.12 -6.20 9.35
C ARG A 163 13.61 -6.18 9.70
N GLY A 164 13.95 -6.21 10.98
CA GLY A 164 15.33 -6.39 11.44
C GLY A 164 16.24 -5.16 11.35
N ALA A 165 17.38 -5.23 12.04
CA ALA A 165 18.37 -4.17 12.19
C ALA A 165 18.85 -3.60 10.83
N ALA A 166 19.21 -2.32 10.85
CA ALA A 166 19.28 -1.44 9.68
C ALA A 166 20.40 -1.73 8.64
N ASP A 167 21.15 -2.83 8.74
CA ASP A 167 22.43 -3.00 8.03
C ASP A 167 22.62 -4.28 7.18
N GLU A 168 21.60 -5.14 6.99
CA GLU A 168 21.81 -6.47 6.33
C GLU A 168 21.04 -6.72 5.02
N ASP A 169 20.25 -5.78 4.48
CA ASP A 169 19.50 -6.03 3.22
C ASP A 169 20.24 -5.47 1.99
N ASP A 170 20.60 -6.33 1.03
CA ASP A 170 21.19 -5.95 -0.28
C ASP A 170 20.28 -5.04 -1.13
N VAL A 171 18.97 -5.07 -0.85
CA VAL A 171 17.94 -4.25 -1.51
C VAL A 171 17.05 -3.56 -0.49
N SER A 172 17.06 -2.23 -0.49
CA SER A 172 16.28 -1.39 0.42
C SER A 172 15.27 -0.51 -0.32
N ILE A 173 14.05 -0.43 0.22
CA ILE A 173 12.95 0.37 -0.37
C ILE A 173 12.69 1.60 0.50
N TYR A 174 12.69 2.79 -0.11
CA TYR A 174 12.42 4.05 0.56
C TYR A 174 11.28 4.81 -0.09
N LYS A 175 10.38 5.37 0.73
CA LYS A 175 9.49 6.45 0.33
C LYS A 175 10.28 7.75 0.35
N VAL A 176 10.25 8.48 -0.76
CA VAL A 176 11.06 9.68 -0.96
C VAL A 176 10.16 10.83 -1.38
N LYS A 177 10.32 11.97 -0.70
CA LYS A 177 9.70 13.24 -1.08
C LYS A 177 10.73 14.08 -1.83
N LEU A 178 10.48 14.35 -3.10
CA LEU A 178 11.33 15.18 -3.94
C LEU A 178 10.85 16.63 -3.93
N HIS A 179 11.77 17.55 -4.22
CA HIS A 179 11.44 18.97 -4.29
C HIS A 179 10.53 19.25 -5.51
N PRO A 180 9.37 19.91 -5.33
CA PRO A 180 8.33 20.04 -6.37
C PRO A 180 8.74 20.89 -7.58
N ARG A 181 9.83 21.66 -7.46
CA ARG A 181 10.38 22.45 -8.56
C ARG A 181 11.44 21.70 -9.38
N CYS A 182 11.85 20.51 -8.94
CA CYS A 182 12.80 19.65 -9.65
C CYS A 182 12.13 18.41 -10.27
N PHE A 183 10.93 18.07 -9.80
CA PHE A 183 10.16 16.97 -10.35
C PHE A 183 8.67 17.19 -10.12
N HIS A 184 7.85 16.91 -11.15
CA HIS A 184 6.40 17.05 -11.05
C HIS A 184 5.78 16.04 -10.06
N GLN A 185 6.40 14.87 -9.84
CA GLN A 185 5.97 13.94 -8.81
C GLN A 185 6.68 14.24 -7.49
N THR A 186 5.92 14.70 -6.51
CA THR A 186 6.48 15.07 -5.22
C THR A 186 6.82 13.87 -4.35
N VAL A 187 6.18 12.72 -4.56
CA VAL A 187 6.38 11.50 -3.76
C VAL A 187 6.65 10.32 -4.68
N VAL A 188 7.77 9.65 -4.45
CA VAL A 188 8.25 8.50 -5.23
C VAL A 188 8.78 7.41 -4.29
N VAL A 189 9.10 6.26 -4.88
CA VAL A 189 9.79 5.16 -4.21
C VAL A 189 11.19 5.02 -4.81
N PHE A 190 12.21 4.97 -3.95
CA PHE A 190 13.57 4.58 -4.33
C PHE A 190 13.78 3.13 -3.91
N LYS A 191 14.01 2.25 -4.88
CA LYS A 191 14.54 0.90 -4.67
C LYS A 191 16.06 0.97 -4.83
N VAL A 192 16.79 0.81 -3.74
CA VAL A 192 18.24 1.01 -3.66
C VAL A 192 18.90 -0.34 -3.47
N PHE A 193 19.88 -0.65 -4.32
CA PHE A 193 20.70 -1.85 -4.27
C PHE A 193 22.08 -1.44 -3.75
N SER A 194 22.51 -2.06 -2.66
CA SER A 194 23.77 -1.77 -1.96
C SER A 194 24.83 -2.86 -2.11
N GLY A 195 24.47 -4.03 -2.64
CA GLY A 195 25.40 -5.12 -2.91
C GLY A 195 26.29 -4.88 -4.13
N ASP A 196 27.59 -5.13 -3.96
CA ASP A 196 28.58 -5.17 -5.04
C ASP A 196 28.69 -6.56 -5.69
N ASP A 197 27.94 -7.54 -5.19
CA ASP A 197 27.95 -8.88 -5.72
C ASP A 197 27.32 -8.94 -7.14
N PRO A 198 27.74 -9.90 -7.97
CA PRO A 198 27.24 -10.03 -9.33
C PRO A 198 25.73 -10.31 -9.44
N GLU A 199 25.11 -10.91 -8.42
CA GLU A 199 23.69 -11.27 -8.44
C GLU A 199 22.83 -10.01 -8.22
N THR A 200 23.16 -9.18 -7.23
CA THR A 200 22.50 -7.89 -6.98
C THR A 200 22.64 -6.96 -8.18
N ALA A 201 23.83 -6.90 -8.80
CA ALA A 201 24.04 -6.12 -10.02
C ALA A 201 23.19 -6.65 -11.18
N LYS A 202 23.08 -7.98 -11.34
CA LYS A 202 22.23 -8.62 -12.35
C LYS A 202 20.76 -8.30 -12.11
N MET A 203 20.27 -8.36 -10.87
CA MET A 203 18.88 -8.01 -10.52
C MET A 203 18.54 -6.57 -10.88
N TYR A 204 19.41 -5.62 -10.51
CA TYR A 204 19.24 -4.20 -10.88
C TYR A 204 19.20 -4.02 -12.41
N LEU A 205 20.18 -4.58 -13.13
CA LEU A 205 20.27 -4.44 -14.58
C LEU A 205 19.06 -5.04 -15.29
N ASN A 206 18.60 -6.20 -14.82
CA ASN A 206 17.43 -6.88 -15.37
C ASN A 206 16.15 -6.06 -15.16
N GLU A 207 15.96 -5.50 -13.96
CA GLU A 207 14.81 -4.67 -13.65
C GLU A 207 14.81 -3.36 -14.47
N VAL A 208 15.97 -2.71 -14.61
CA VAL A 208 16.12 -1.51 -15.46
C VAL A 208 15.86 -1.83 -16.93
N ASP A 209 16.40 -2.94 -17.45
CA ASP A 209 16.19 -3.33 -18.84
C ASP A 209 14.70 -3.54 -19.11
N MET A 210 14.00 -4.32 -18.26
CA MET A 210 12.56 -4.55 -18.35
C MET A 210 11.75 -3.24 -18.41
N TYR A 211 11.99 -2.29 -17.49
CA TYR A 211 11.28 -1.01 -17.51
C TYR A 211 11.64 -0.15 -18.72
N SER A 212 12.90 -0.18 -19.17
CA SER A 212 13.36 0.63 -20.31
C SER A 212 12.70 0.21 -21.63
N GLN A 213 12.33 -1.07 -21.78
CA GLN A 213 11.60 -1.58 -22.95
C GLN A 213 10.10 -1.24 -22.93
N LEU A 214 9.56 -0.66 -21.86
CA LEU A 214 8.17 -0.18 -21.81
C LEU A 214 8.08 1.22 -22.43
N VAL A 215 7.82 1.26 -23.74
CA VAL A 215 7.75 2.50 -24.53
C VAL A 215 6.37 3.14 -24.60
N ARG A 216 5.31 2.38 -24.30
CA ARG A 216 3.92 2.88 -24.36
C ARG A 216 3.52 3.47 -23.02
N GLU A 217 3.09 4.72 -23.01
CA GLU A 217 2.64 5.39 -21.77
C GLU A 217 1.47 4.67 -21.08
N SER A 218 0.59 4.05 -21.88
CA SER A 218 -0.52 3.23 -21.38
C SER A 218 -0.09 1.96 -20.66
N ALA A 219 1.17 1.50 -20.82
CA ALA A 219 1.67 0.36 -20.06
C ALA A 219 1.68 0.66 -18.55
N PHE A 220 1.94 1.93 -18.18
CA PHE A 220 1.98 2.39 -16.79
C PHE A 220 0.60 2.56 -16.15
N ASP A 221 -0.47 2.18 -16.85
CA ASP A 221 -1.79 2.03 -16.24
C ASP A 221 -1.91 0.75 -15.41
N HIS A 222 -1.15 -0.28 -15.75
CA HIS A 222 -1.19 -1.61 -15.11
C HIS A 222 0.20 -2.13 -14.69
N ILE A 223 1.23 -1.31 -14.85
CA ILE A 223 2.61 -1.55 -14.38
C ILE A 223 3.04 -0.29 -13.62
N ILE A 224 3.72 -0.44 -12.50
CA ILE A 224 4.18 0.70 -11.70
C ILE A 224 5.03 1.63 -12.57
N ARG A 225 4.81 2.94 -12.48
CA ARG A 225 5.53 3.88 -13.34
C ARG A 225 7.00 3.95 -12.96
N TYR A 226 7.87 3.82 -13.96
CA TYR A 226 9.31 3.99 -13.85
C TYR A 226 9.69 5.40 -14.27
N TYR A 227 10.33 6.14 -13.36
CA TYR A 227 10.78 7.51 -13.61
C TYR A 227 12.26 7.59 -14.01
N GLY A 228 13.04 6.55 -13.70
CA GLY A 228 14.46 6.49 -14.02
C GLY A 228 15.24 5.62 -13.06
N SER A 229 16.52 5.43 -13.35
CA SER A 229 17.50 4.82 -12.49
C SER A 229 18.86 5.52 -12.62
N PHE A 230 19.58 5.54 -11.52
CA PHE A 230 20.93 6.10 -11.47
C PHE A 230 21.82 5.31 -10.53
N GLU A 231 23.12 5.36 -10.77
CA GLU A 231 24.14 4.79 -9.90
C GLU A 231 25.04 5.90 -9.35
N THR A 232 25.31 5.85 -8.05
CA THR A 232 26.25 6.76 -7.41
C THR A 232 26.91 6.13 -6.20
N ALA A 233 28.23 6.29 -6.07
CA ALA A 233 29.02 5.75 -4.97
C ALA A 233 28.74 4.26 -4.66
N GLY A 234 28.61 3.43 -5.70
CA GLY A 234 28.31 1.99 -5.59
C GLY A 234 26.82 1.65 -5.35
N LEU A 235 25.98 2.65 -5.07
CA LEU A 235 24.55 2.45 -4.86
C LEU A 235 23.78 2.59 -6.16
N ARG A 236 23.02 1.56 -6.54
CA ARG A 236 22.16 1.57 -7.72
C ARG A 236 20.73 1.85 -7.29
N THR A 237 20.09 2.86 -7.86
CA THR A 237 18.76 3.32 -7.45
C THR A 237 17.80 3.26 -8.63
N ILE A 238 16.64 2.65 -8.42
CA ILE A 238 15.49 2.69 -9.33
C ILE A 238 14.42 3.59 -8.70
N VAL A 239 13.89 4.53 -9.47
CA VAL A 239 12.88 5.52 -9.04
C VAL A 239 11.53 5.16 -9.64
N LEU A 240 10.58 4.86 -8.76
CA LEU A 240 9.26 4.33 -9.09
C LEU A 240 8.12 5.21 -8.54
N GLU A 241 6.93 5.06 -9.11
CA GLU A 241 5.68 5.57 -8.55
C GLU A 241 5.44 5.04 -7.14
N HIS A 242 4.96 5.93 -6.27
CA HIS A 242 4.54 5.57 -4.93
C HIS A 242 3.08 5.10 -4.96
N ALA A 243 2.86 3.80 -4.73
CA ALA A 243 1.53 3.24 -4.54
C ALA A 243 1.02 3.52 -3.11
N ASN A 244 -0.12 4.19 -2.98
CA ASN A 244 -0.68 4.60 -1.69
C ASN A 244 -1.59 3.55 -1.03
N GLY A 245 -2.03 2.52 -1.78
CA GLY A 245 -2.98 1.50 -1.30
C GLY A 245 -2.34 0.18 -0.83
N GLY A 246 -1.01 0.10 -0.76
CA GLY A 246 -0.30 -1.13 -0.39
C GLY A 246 -0.31 -2.20 -1.49
N SER A 247 -0.15 -3.46 -1.09
CA SER A 247 -0.15 -4.64 -1.98
C SER A 247 -1.52 -5.34 -2.03
N LEU A 248 -1.77 -6.14 -3.06
CA LEU A 248 -2.97 -6.98 -3.17
C LEU A 248 -3.04 -7.98 -2.01
N LYS A 249 -1.90 -8.48 -1.52
CA LYS A 249 -1.85 -9.30 -0.30
C LYS A 249 -2.43 -8.55 0.91
N SER A 250 -1.93 -7.35 1.19
CA SER A 250 -2.45 -6.53 2.29
C SER A 250 -3.90 -6.11 2.04
N PHE A 251 -4.31 -5.96 0.78
CA PHE A 251 -5.70 -5.68 0.44
C PHE A 251 -6.60 -6.84 0.86
N PHE A 252 -6.26 -8.07 0.49
CA PHE A 252 -7.02 -9.26 0.92
C PHE A 252 -7.08 -9.41 2.43
N LEU A 253 -5.97 -9.15 3.13
CA LEU A 253 -5.89 -9.26 4.59
C LEU A 253 -6.76 -8.22 5.32
N ASN A 254 -6.74 -6.97 4.86
CA ASN A 254 -7.23 -5.85 5.66
C ASN A 254 -8.61 -5.34 5.24
N ASN A 255 -9.14 -5.77 4.08
CA ASN A 255 -10.37 -5.25 3.52
C ASN A 255 -11.46 -6.33 3.45
N PRO A 256 -12.74 -5.95 3.65
CA PRO A 256 -13.85 -6.86 3.39
C PRO A 256 -13.97 -7.19 1.89
N PRO A 257 -14.58 -8.34 1.54
CA PRO A 257 -15.01 -8.63 0.18
C PRO A 257 -16.11 -7.70 -0.34
N PRO A 258 -16.21 -7.48 -1.66
CA PRO A 258 -17.30 -6.71 -2.24
C PRO A 258 -18.65 -7.43 -2.08
N HIS A 259 -19.57 -6.83 -1.32
CA HIS A 259 -20.89 -7.41 -1.03
C HIS A 259 -21.91 -7.22 -2.15
N ASP A 260 -21.99 -6.01 -2.72
CA ASP A 260 -22.92 -5.73 -3.80
C ASP A 260 -22.31 -6.02 -5.18
N GLN A 261 -23.20 -6.16 -6.14
CA GLN A 261 -22.85 -6.54 -7.50
C GLN A 261 -22.02 -5.48 -8.25
N SER A 262 -22.23 -4.18 -7.97
CA SER A 262 -21.50 -3.10 -8.62
C SER A 262 -20.03 -3.13 -8.19
N ASN A 263 -19.79 -3.25 -6.89
CA ASN A 263 -18.46 -3.35 -6.31
C ASN A 263 -17.74 -4.64 -6.75
N ARG A 264 -18.46 -5.77 -6.85
CA ARG A 264 -17.92 -7.01 -7.44
C ARG A 264 -17.43 -6.76 -8.86
N LYS A 265 -18.26 -6.15 -9.72
CA LYS A 265 -17.91 -5.87 -11.11
C LYS A 265 -16.71 -4.92 -11.23
N GLN A 266 -16.64 -3.89 -10.40
CA GLN A 266 -15.53 -2.93 -10.39
C GLN A 266 -14.23 -3.62 -9.99
N PHE A 267 -14.22 -4.36 -8.87
CA PHE A 267 -13.05 -5.12 -8.43
C PHE A 267 -12.52 -6.05 -9.52
N TRP A 268 -13.40 -6.85 -10.15
CA TRP A 268 -12.98 -7.80 -11.18
C TRP A 268 -12.55 -7.13 -12.48
N ASN A 269 -13.19 -6.03 -12.89
CA ASN A 269 -12.72 -5.25 -14.05
C ASN A 269 -11.33 -4.65 -13.79
N SER A 270 -11.08 -4.15 -12.58
CA SER A 270 -9.77 -3.65 -12.19
C SER A 270 -8.73 -4.76 -12.15
N LEU A 271 -9.05 -5.91 -11.54
CA LEU A 271 -8.15 -7.05 -11.44
C LEU A 271 -7.81 -7.62 -12.82
N MET A 272 -8.82 -7.88 -13.66
CA MET A 272 -8.61 -8.36 -15.04
C MET A 272 -7.98 -7.31 -15.95
N GLY A 273 -8.01 -6.02 -15.56
CA GLY A 273 -7.23 -4.97 -16.20
C GLY A 273 -5.73 -5.26 -16.22
N LEU A 274 -5.20 -6.01 -15.24
CA LEU A 274 -3.80 -6.44 -15.20
C LEU A 274 -3.39 -7.26 -16.43
N LEU A 275 -4.32 -7.94 -17.11
CA LEU A 275 -4.02 -8.61 -18.38
C LEU A 275 -3.50 -7.63 -19.45
N ARG A 276 -3.87 -6.35 -19.41
CA ARG A 276 -3.26 -5.31 -20.26
C ARG A 276 -1.80 -5.05 -19.89
N GLY A 277 -1.48 -5.13 -18.59
CA GLY A 277 -0.09 -5.09 -18.11
C GLY A 277 0.72 -6.27 -18.67
N LEU A 278 0.19 -7.49 -18.54
CA LEU A 278 0.82 -8.68 -19.11
C LEU A 278 0.97 -8.61 -20.63
N GLU A 279 -0.03 -8.11 -21.36
CA GLU A 279 0.09 -7.89 -22.79
C GLU A 279 1.27 -6.96 -23.13
N ASN A 280 1.48 -5.88 -22.36
CA ASN A 280 2.61 -4.99 -22.58
C ASN A 280 3.97 -5.64 -22.23
N ILE A 281 4.03 -6.47 -21.18
CA ILE A 281 5.23 -7.23 -20.81
C ILE A 281 5.53 -8.31 -21.87
N HIS A 282 4.51 -9.01 -22.36
CA HIS A 282 4.68 -10.11 -23.32
C HIS A 282 5.01 -9.62 -24.73
N ASN A 283 4.73 -8.37 -25.07
CA ASN A 283 4.94 -7.77 -26.38
C ASN A 283 5.82 -6.50 -26.30
N LEU A 284 7.01 -6.61 -25.69
CA LEU A 284 7.94 -5.50 -25.50
C LEU A 284 8.33 -4.85 -26.83
N ASN A 285 8.35 -3.51 -26.85
CA ASN A 285 8.64 -2.71 -28.04
C ASN A 285 7.81 -3.05 -29.29
N GLU A 286 6.73 -3.83 -29.19
CA GLU A 286 5.91 -4.14 -30.34
C GLU A 286 5.15 -2.87 -30.77
N THR A 287 5.50 -2.26 -31.90
CA THR A 287 4.72 -1.21 -32.55
C THR A 287 3.94 -1.83 -33.70
N LYS A 288 2.68 -1.44 -33.88
CA LYS A 288 1.87 -1.91 -35.01
C LYS A 288 2.62 -1.54 -36.30
N GLY A 289 3.13 -2.52 -37.04
CA GLY A 289 3.83 -2.27 -38.30
C GLY A 289 5.09 -3.10 -38.58
N TYR A 290 5.51 -4.02 -37.71
CA TYR A 290 6.67 -4.87 -38.01
C TYR A 290 6.40 -5.82 -39.18
N SER A 291 7.25 -5.74 -40.20
CA SER A 291 7.28 -6.70 -41.29
C SER A 291 7.63 -8.11 -40.80
N LYS A 292 7.19 -9.13 -41.54
CA LYS A 292 7.55 -10.52 -41.26
C LYS A 292 9.07 -10.67 -41.23
N GLY A 293 9.61 -11.26 -40.15
CA GLY A 293 11.04 -11.45 -39.97
C GLY A 293 11.79 -10.31 -39.28
N ALA A 294 11.14 -9.18 -38.98
CA ALA A 294 11.70 -8.15 -38.11
C ALA A 294 11.95 -8.69 -36.70
N TRP A 295 12.98 -8.19 -36.01
CA TRP A 295 13.24 -8.58 -34.63
C TRP A 295 12.26 -7.89 -33.68
N VAL A 296 11.65 -8.67 -32.79
CA VAL A 296 10.75 -8.21 -31.73
C VAL A 296 11.25 -8.71 -30.38
N LEU A 297 10.88 -7.99 -29.31
CA LEU A 297 11.21 -8.37 -27.95
C LEU A 297 9.97 -8.97 -27.26
N ARG A 298 10.19 -10.01 -26.47
CA ARG A 298 9.16 -10.71 -25.70
C ARG A 298 9.62 -10.79 -24.26
N GLY A 299 8.82 -10.30 -23.32
CA GLY A 299 9.10 -10.39 -21.89
C GLY A 299 8.33 -11.51 -21.20
N THR A 300 8.80 -11.90 -20.02
CA THR A 300 8.06 -12.64 -18.98
C THR A 300 8.34 -11.99 -17.64
N HIS A 301 7.35 -11.92 -16.75
CA HIS A 301 7.52 -11.37 -15.41
C HIS A 301 8.12 -12.38 -14.42
N GLN A 302 7.70 -13.64 -14.46
CA GLN A 302 8.17 -14.78 -13.65
C GLN A 302 8.00 -14.69 -12.12
N ASP A 303 7.57 -13.57 -11.56
CA ASP A 303 7.30 -13.43 -10.11
C ASP A 303 5.95 -12.75 -9.82
N ILE A 304 4.91 -13.18 -10.52
CA ILE A 304 3.54 -12.72 -10.29
C ILE A 304 2.99 -13.40 -9.04
N LYS A 305 2.72 -12.58 -8.02
CA LYS A 305 2.12 -12.97 -6.74
C LYS A 305 1.40 -11.78 -6.11
N PRO A 306 0.49 -11.96 -5.14
CA PRO A 306 -0.26 -10.84 -4.54
C PRO A 306 0.61 -9.74 -3.90
N GLN A 307 1.84 -10.05 -3.49
CA GLN A 307 2.80 -9.07 -2.96
C GLN A 307 3.33 -8.12 -4.04
N ASN A 308 3.43 -8.59 -5.29
CA ASN A 308 3.98 -7.86 -6.44
C ASN A 308 2.89 -7.20 -7.30
N ILE A 309 1.69 -7.02 -6.73
CA ILE A 309 0.60 -6.22 -7.30
C ILE A 309 0.30 -5.12 -6.30
N LEU A 310 0.51 -3.87 -6.71
CA LEU A 310 0.27 -2.69 -5.88
C LEU A 310 -1.06 -2.02 -6.23
N LEU A 311 -1.66 -1.38 -5.23
CA LEU A 311 -2.88 -0.59 -5.35
C LEU A 311 -2.50 0.89 -5.45
N CYS A 312 -2.77 1.50 -6.60
CA CYS A 312 -2.52 2.91 -6.86
C CYS A 312 -3.83 3.69 -6.91
N ASN A 313 -3.75 4.98 -6.57
CA ASN A 313 -4.84 5.95 -6.73
C ASN A 313 -6.16 5.51 -6.08
N THR A 314 -6.08 4.84 -4.92
CA THR A 314 -7.27 4.40 -4.18
C THR A 314 -8.07 5.62 -3.70
N SER A 315 -9.31 5.75 -4.16
CA SER A 315 -10.25 6.78 -3.69
C SER A 315 -10.81 6.43 -2.31
N PHE A 316 -11.02 7.45 -1.47
CA PHE A 316 -11.72 7.28 -0.19
C PHE A 316 -13.24 7.10 -0.35
N GLU A 317 -13.79 7.43 -1.52
CA GLU A 317 -15.23 7.35 -1.79
C GLU A 317 -15.68 5.94 -2.20
N ASN A 318 -14.82 5.19 -2.89
CA ASN A 318 -15.08 3.81 -3.29
C ASN A 318 -13.82 2.97 -3.23
N MET A 319 -13.77 2.07 -2.25
CA MET A 319 -12.60 1.22 -2.00
C MET A 319 -12.32 0.17 -3.09
N TYR A 320 -13.27 -0.10 -3.99
CA TYR A 320 -13.13 -1.07 -5.08
C TYR A 320 -12.85 -0.44 -6.44
N ASP A 321 -12.85 0.90 -6.52
CA ASP A 321 -12.28 1.65 -7.65
C ASP A 321 -10.75 1.69 -7.51
N ILE A 322 -10.14 0.53 -7.75
CA ILE A 322 -8.73 0.28 -7.50
C ILE A 322 -7.98 0.25 -8.83
N LYS A 323 -6.83 0.93 -8.90
CA LYS A 323 -5.89 0.75 -10.01
C LYS A 323 -4.80 -0.22 -9.60
N PHE A 324 -4.96 -1.49 -9.95
CA PHE A 324 -3.93 -2.52 -9.73
C PHE A 324 -2.80 -2.39 -10.74
N LYS A 325 -1.56 -2.49 -10.25
CA LYS A 325 -0.35 -2.44 -11.08
C LYS A 325 0.67 -3.49 -10.67
N PHE A 326 1.31 -4.15 -11.64
CA PHE A 326 2.47 -4.99 -11.37
C PHE A 326 3.68 -4.18 -10.92
N VAL A 327 4.48 -4.75 -10.03
CA VAL A 327 5.77 -4.22 -9.57
C VAL A 327 6.79 -5.38 -9.52
N ASP A 328 8.07 -5.02 -9.35
CA ASP A 328 9.18 -5.94 -9.12
C ASP A 328 9.54 -6.80 -10.34
N MET A 329 10.25 -6.18 -11.28
CA MET A 329 10.67 -6.83 -12.54
C MET A 329 12.05 -7.50 -12.43
N GLY A 330 12.58 -7.67 -11.21
CA GLY A 330 13.92 -8.21 -10.97
C GLY A 330 14.14 -9.64 -11.46
N THR A 331 13.07 -10.43 -11.56
CA THR A 331 13.05 -11.81 -12.10
C THR A 331 12.58 -11.88 -13.55
N GLY A 332 12.33 -10.74 -14.19
CA GLY A 332 11.86 -10.70 -15.57
C GLY A 332 12.85 -11.31 -16.56
N ASN A 333 12.40 -11.69 -17.75
CA ASN A 333 13.30 -12.13 -18.81
C ASN A 333 12.88 -11.57 -20.16
N ILE A 334 13.82 -10.93 -20.86
CA ILE A 334 13.62 -10.41 -22.20
C ILE A 334 14.25 -11.36 -23.21
N ARG A 335 13.47 -11.73 -24.22
CA ARG A 335 13.91 -12.56 -25.33
C ARG A 335 13.75 -11.82 -26.63
N LYS A 336 14.70 -12.03 -27.53
CA LYS A 336 14.67 -11.52 -28.89
C LYS A 336 14.25 -12.62 -29.86
N MET A 337 13.20 -12.38 -30.64
CA MET A 337 12.73 -13.33 -31.65
C MET A 337 12.38 -12.63 -32.96
N LYS A 338 12.27 -13.39 -34.05
CA LYS A 338 11.73 -12.86 -35.31
C LYS A 338 10.21 -12.80 -35.21
N ASN A 339 9.60 -11.73 -35.72
CA ASN A 339 8.14 -11.60 -35.82
C ASN A 339 7.57 -12.78 -36.62
N GLN A 340 6.60 -13.50 -36.05
CA GLN A 340 6.05 -14.76 -36.56
C GLN A 340 7.07 -15.90 -36.71
N GLY A 341 8.21 -15.82 -36.00
CA GLY A 341 9.20 -16.89 -35.90
C GLY A 341 8.94 -17.83 -34.73
N LEU A 342 9.79 -18.85 -34.59
CA LEU A 342 9.79 -19.73 -33.41
C LEU A 342 10.18 -18.93 -32.17
N ASP A 343 9.26 -18.86 -31.22
CA ASP A 343 9.52 -18.32 -29.90
C ASP A 343 10.30 -19.35 -29.06
N ARG A 344 11.26 -18.88 -28.27
CA ARG A 344 12.17 -19.71 -27.45
C ARG A 344 11.77 -19.59 -25.99
N ASP A 345 12.10 -20.60 -25.21
CA ASP A 345 11.80 -20.58 -23.78
C ASP A 345 12.62 -19.50 -23.07
N ALA A 346 12.03 -18.91 -22.04
CA ALA A 346 12.73 -17.96 -21.18
C ALA A 346 13.71 -18.72 -20.30
N LEU A 347 14.76 -18.03 -19.93
CA LEU A 347 15.59 -18.49 -18.83
C LEU A 347 14.76 -18.39 -17.56
N ASP A 348 14.62 -19.53 -16.88
CA ASP A 348 14.05 -19.58 -15.54
C ASP A 348 14.92 -18.75 -14.59
N GLN A 349 14.32 -17.77 -13.92
CA GLN A 349 14.96 -16.98 -12.87
C GLN A 349 14.54 -17.45 -11.46
N ALA A 350 13.86 -18.60 -11.34
CA ALA A 350 13.43 -19.19 -10.07
C ALA A 350 12.63 -18.21 -9.20
N GLY A 351 11.59 -17.58 -9.78
CA GLY A 351 10.79 -16.52 -9.15
C GLY A 351 10.04 -16.95 -7.88
N ASN A 352 8.73 -17.21 -7.95
CA ASN A 352 8.00 -17.77 -6.81
C ASN A 352 7.49 -19.19 -7.07
N GLY A 353 7.67 -20.09 -6.11
CA GLY A 353 7.25 -21.48 -6.27
C GLY A 353 5.73 -21.68 -6.22
N MET A 354 5.02 -20.92 -5.37
CA MET A 354 3.59 -21.13 -5.08
C MET A 354 2.63 -20.77 -6.23
N TYR A 355 2.96 -19.77 -7.05
CA TYR A 355 2.14 -19.37 -8.20
C TYR A 355 2.79 -19.77 -9.52
N SER A 356 3.90 -20.48 -9.50
CA SER A 356 4.51 -21.02 -10.72
C SER A 356 3.62 -22.10 -11.35
N GLY A 357 3.74 -22.23 -12.67
CA GLY A 357 3.11 -23.30 -13.43
C GLY A 357 3.91 -24.61 -13.37
N PRO A 358 3.30 -25.74 -13.74
CA PRO A 358 3.97 -27.04 -13.75
C PRO A 358 5.28 -27.06 -14.54
N GLU A 359 5.36 -26.26 -15.62
CA GLU A 359 6.51 -26.17 -16.51
C GLU A 359 7.75 -25.50 -15.87
N ALA A 360 7.54 -24.78 -14.76
CA ALA A 360 8.58 -24.18 -13.93
C ALA A 360 8.97 -25.07 -12.73
N CYS A 361 8.38 -26.27 -12.60
CA CYS A 361 8.74 -27.23 -11.57
C CYS A 361 10.13 -27.83 -11.84
N GLN A 362 11.05 -27.67 -10.89
CA GLN A 362 12.46 -28.07 -11.02
C GLN A 362 12.78 -29.45 -10.44
N ASP A 363 11.83 -30.09 -9.74
CA ASP A 363 12.12 -31.25 -8.88
C ASP A 363 12.52 -32.54 -9.65
N ASP A 364 12.29 -32.61 -10.97
CA ASP A 364 12.71 -33.73 -11.85
C ASP A 364 13.58 -33.31 -13.06
N GLY A 365 14.10 -32.06 -13.10
CA GLY A 365 14.96 -31.58 -14.19
C GLY A 365 15.02 -30.05 -14.37
N GLU A 366 15.55 -29.59 -15.51
CA GLU A 366 15.52 -28.17 -15.87
C GLU A 366 14.09 -27.73 -16.23
N ALA A 367 13.66 -26.56 -15.75
CA ALA A 367 12.42 -25.93 -16.18
C ALA A 367 12.41 -25.72 -17.70
N ARG A 368 11.27 -26.00 -18.35
CA ARG A 368 11.13 -25.97 -19.82
C ARG A 368 9.82 -25.31 -20.20
N GLY A 369 9.80 -24.57 -21.31
CA GLY A 369 8.55 -23.97 -21.79
C GLY A 369 8.11 -22.67 -21.11
N ILE A 370 8.92 -22.05 -20.24
CA ILE A 370 8.57 -20.79 -19.57
C ILE A 370 8.38 -19.68 -20.61
N ARG A 371 7.16 -19.13 -20.74
CA ARG A 371 6.81 -18.04 -21.68
C ARG A 371 5.73 -17.15 -21.06
N GLY A 372 5.13 -16.28 -21.88
CA GLY A 372 4.07 -15.38 -21.38
C GLY A 372 2.87 -16.12 -20.79
N ASN A 373 2.60 -17.34 -21.26
CA ASN A 373 1.58 -18.25 -20.71
C ASN A 373 1.90 -18.75 -19.28
N SER A 374 3.16 -18.73 -18.85
CA SER A 374 3.56 -18.99 -17.46
C SER A 374 3.05 -17.88 -16.54
N ASP A 375 3.19 -16.61 -16.96
CA ASP A 375 2.63 -15.47 -16.24
C ASP A 375 1.08 -15.55 -16.16
N ILE A 376 0.43 -16.10 -17.19
CA ILE A 376 -1.03 -16.32 -17.19
C ILE A 376 -1.43 -17.34 -16.14
N TRP A 377 -0.67 -18.43 -15.97
CA TRP A 377 -0.91 -19.39 -14.91
C TRP A 377 -0.80 -18.73 -13.53
N SER A 378 0.27 -17.98 -13.28
CA SER A 378 0.47 -17.27 -12.01
C SER A 378 -0.66 -16.30 -11.72
N PHE A 379 -1.09 -15.53 -12.72
CA PHE A 379 -2.25 -14.65 -12.58
C PHE A 379 -3.56 -15.43 -12.38
N GLY A 380 -3.69 -16.62 -13.00
CA GLY A 380 -4.81 -17.55 -12.79
C GLY A 380 -4.91 -18.03 -11.35
N GLY A 381 -3.78 -18.30 -10.69
CA GLY A 381 -3.73 -18.62 -9.26
C GLY A 381 -4.22 -17.46 -8.38
N ILE A 382 -3.82 -16.23 -8.71
CA ILE A 382 -4.31 -15.02 -8.03
C ILE A 382 -5.81 -14.83 -8.25
N ALA A 383 -6.30 -15.02 -9.48
CA ALA A 383 -7.73 -14.95 -9.78
C ALA A 383 -8.52 -16.06 -9.06
N SER A 384 -7.98 -17.27 -8.95
CA SER A 384 -8.57 -18.37 -8.17
C SER A 384 -8.71 -18.00 -6.69
N GLU A 385 -7.66 -17.45 -6.08
CA GLU A 385 -7.74 -16.97 -4.69
C GLU A 385 -8.69 -15.78 -4.54
N ALA A 386 -8.70 -14.84 -5.49
CA ALA A 386 -9.60 -13.69 -5.49
C ALA A 386 -11.07 -14.13 -5.58
N LEU A 387 -11.39 -15.18 -6.34
CA LEU A 387 -12.73 -15.77 -6.38
C LEU A 387 -13.17 -16.26 -5.01
N VAL A 388 -12.32 -17.03 -4.33
CA VAL A 388 -12.61 -17.53 -2.98
C VAL A 388 -12.73 -16.37 -1.99
N TRP A 389 -11.81 -15.40 -2.05
CA TRP A 389 -11.82 -14.22 -1.21
C TRP A 389 -13.07 -13.36 -1.41
N CYS A 390 -13.51 -13.14 -2.64
CA CYS A 390 -14.71 -12.33 -2.90
C CYS A 390 -15.98 -12.92 -2.27
N ILE A 391 -16.03 -14.24 -2.04
CA ILE A 391 -17.21 -14.92 -1.48
C ILE A 391 -17.05 -15.18 0.03
N TRP A 392 -15.85 -15.59 0.48
CA TRP A 392 -15.59 -16.06 1.86
C TRP A 392 -14.56 -15.22 2.63
N GLY A 393 -14.08 -14.12 2.04
CA GLY A 393 -13.07 -13.25 2.64
C GLY A 393 -11.72 -13.91 2.84
N GLU A 394 -10.89 -13.24 3.62
CA GLU A 394 -9.53 -13.69 3.94
C GLU A 394 -9.52 -15.06 4.62
N TYR A 395 -10.52 -15.36 5.45
CA TYR A 395 -10.66 -16.67 6.07
C TYR A 395 -10.74 -17.79 5.02
N GLY A 396 -11.65 -17.66 4.05
CA GLY A 396 -11.78 -18.67 2.98
C GLY A 396 -10.52 -18.77 2.12
N ARG A 397 -9.88 -17.63 1.81
CA ARG A 397 -8.62 -17.58 1.06
C ARG A 397 -7.49 -18.29 1.80
N SER A 398 -7.31 -18.02 3.09
CA SER A 398 -6.29 -18.62 3.95
C SER A 398 -6.49 -20.13 4.14
N GLN A 399 -7.74 -20.57 4.35
CA GLN A 399 -8.06 -21.99 4.37
C GLN A 399 -7.75 -22.65 3.03
N TYR A 400 -8.06 -21.98 1.92
CA TYR A 400 -7.76 -22.50 0.58
C TYR A 400 -6.25 -22.68 0.36
N GLN A 401 -5.43 -21.71 0.79
CA GLN A 401 -3.98 -21.85 0.77
C GLN A 401 -3.50 -23.04 1.60
N THR A 402 -4.05 -23.22 2.80
CA THR A 402 -3.73 -24.37 3.66
C THR A 402 -4.11 -25.71 3.02
N GLU A 403 -5.29 -25.79 2.40
CA GLU A 403 -5.74 -27.00 1.69
C GLU A 403 -4.81 -27.35 0.51
N ARG A 404 -4.40 -26.35 -0.29
CA ARG A 404 -3.41 -26.55 -1.37
C ARG A 404 -2.08 -27.04 -0.82
N PHE A 405 -1.60 -26.42 0.26
CA PHE A 405 -0.36 -26.82 0.91
C PHE A 405 -0.38 -28.28 1.39
N GLN A 406 -1.45 -28.73 2.02
CA GLN A 406 -1.59 -30.14 2.40
C GLN A 406 -1.69 -31.06 1.19
N ALA A 407 -2.44 -30.67 0.15
CA ALA A 407 -2.55 -31.48 -1.07
C ALA A 407 -1.19 -31.68 -1.74
N THR A 408 -0.36 -30.63 -1.86
CA THR A 408 0.98 -30.74 -2.46
C THR A 408 1.93 -31.66 -1.68
N ARG A 409 1.72 -31.86 -0.37
CA ARG A 409 2.53 -32.80 0.44
C ARG A 409 2.30 -34.26 0.11
N GLU A 410 1.23 -34.56 -0.63
CA GLU A 410 0.90 -35.89 -1.12
C GLU A 410 1.41 -36.11 -2.56
N THR A 411 2.12 -35.13 -3.12
CA THR A 411 2.64 -35.12 -4.49
C THR A 411 4.17 -35.14 -4.52
N ILE A 412 4.76 -35.04 -5.71
CA ILE A 412 6.22 -34.94 -5.88
C ILE A 412 6.80 -33.63 -5.29
N LEU A 413 5.97 -32.60 -5.09
CA LEU A 413 6.37 -31.27 -4.60
C LEU A 413 6.60 -31.20 -3.07
N LYS A 414 6.47 -32.33 -2.37
CA LYS A 414 6.50 -32.38 -0.91
C LYS A 414 7.83 -31.83 -0.36
N GLY A 415 7.74 -30.79 0.48
CA GLY A 415 8.90 -30.15 1.09
C GLY A 415 9.83 -29.42 0.11
N GLY A 416 9.41 -29.25 -1.14
CA GLY A 416 10.14 -28.54 -2.20
C GLY A 416 9.78 -27.05 -2.28
N PHE A 417 10.43 -26.35 -3.22
CA PHE A 417 10.20 -24.93 -3.47
C PHE A 417 8.76 -24.61 -3.90
N HIS A 418 8.08 -25.57 -4.53
CA HIS A 418 6.72 -25.45 -5.06
C HIS A 418 5.64 -25.93 -4.08
N GLU A 419 5.94 -26.13 -2.79
CA GLU A 419 4.95 -26.54 -1.80
C GLU A 419 3.81 -25.49 -1.69
N GLY A 420 2.57 -25.96 -1.75
CA GLY A 420 1.39 -25.11 -1.83
C GLY A 420 1.15 -24.50 -3.21
N ALA A 421 1.71 -25.03 -4.30
CA ALA A 421 1.37 -24.64 -5.67
C ALA A 421 -0.10 -24.94 -6.04
N PHE A 422 -0.51 -24.56 -7.26
CA PHE A 422 -1.81 -24.94 -7.82
C PHE A 422 -1.76 -26.26 -8.59
N HIS A 423 -0.58 -26.85 -8.77
CA HIS A 423 -0.36 -28.12 -9.47
C HIS A 423 0.30 -29.16 -8.56
N ASP A 424 0.27 -30.42 -8.98
CA ASP A 424 0.96 -31.54 -8.32
C ASP A 424 2.38 -31.80 -8.87
N GLY A 425 2.78 -31.01 -9.86
CA GLY A 425 4.05 -31.15 -10.59
C GLY A 425 3.84 -31.35 -12.09
N ASP A 426 2.64 -31.80 -12.48
CA ASP A 426 2.25 -31.98 -13.87
C ASP A 426 0.85 -31.42 -14.12
N CYS A 427 -0.13 -31.82 -13.31
CA CYS A 427 -1.55 -31.48 -13.45
C CYS A 427 -2.04 -30.46 -12.42
N LEU A 428 -3.19 -29.84 -12.69
CA LEU A 428 -3.91 -29.00 -11.73
C LEU A 428 -4.35 -29.83 -10.52
N LEU A 429 -4.16 -29.33 -9.30
CA LEU A 429 -4.63 -30.02 -8.10
C LEU A 429 -6.17 -30.09 -8.05
N ASP A 430 -6.72 -31.27 -7.76
CA ASP A 430 -8.17 -31.49 -7.60
C ASP A 430 -8.80 -30.52 -6.58
N VAL A 431 -8.05 -30.18 -5.51
CA VAL A 431 -8.51 -29.28 -4.45
C VAL A 431 -8.87 -27.88 -4.97
N VAL A 432 -8.27 -27.44 -6.08
CA VAL A 432 -8.52 -26.13 -6.70
C VAL A 432 -9.94 -26.08 -7.27
N ALA A 433 -10.28 -27.01 -8.16
CA ALA A 433 -11.60 -27.10 -8.77
C ALA A 433 -12.69 -27.40 -7.72
N GLU A 434 -12.39 -28.30 -6.77
CA GLU A 434 -13.31 -28.66 -5.71
C GLU A 434 -13.56 -27.51 -4.73
N ARG A 435 -12.55 -26.68 -4.43
CA ARG A 435 -12.74 -25.46 -3.64
C ARG A 435 -13.65 -24.48 -4.38
N HIS A 436 -13.39 -24.18 -5.65
CA HIS A 436 -14.25 -23.31 -6.45
C HIS A 436 -15.70 -23.77 -6.40
N ARG A 437 -15.95 -25.07 -6.66
CA ARG A 437 -17.29 -25.65 -6.64
C ARG A 437 -17.99 -25.48 -5.30
N ARG A 438 -17.32 -25.79 -4.18
CA ARG A 438 -17.87 -25.65 -2.82
C ARG A 438 -18.15 -24.18 -2.46
N THR A 439 -17.21 -23.29 -2.76
CA THR A 439 -17.32 -21.85 -2.50
C THR A 439 -18.52 -21.25 -3.25
N ILE A 440 -18.69 -21.61 -4.53
CA ILE A 440 -19.80 -21.12 -5.36
C ILE A 440 -21.14 -21.70 -4.89
N ALA A 441 -21.21 -23.00 -4.61
CA ALA A 441 -22.44 -23.66 -4.16
C ALA A 441 -23.02 -23.02 -2.88
N ALA A 442 -22.16 -22.54 -1.99
CA ALA A 442 -22.55 -21.89 -0.74
C ALA A 442 -23.18 -20.50 -0.91
N THR A 443 -23.03 -19.86 -2.07
CA THR A 443 -23.66 -18.55 -2.32
C THR A 443 -25.19 -18.66 -2.37
N GLY A 444 -25.73 -19.82 -2.75
CA GLY A 444 -27.16 -19.98 -3.04
C GLY A 444 -27.66 -19.09 -4.19
N GLU A 445 -26.78 -18.33 -4.84
CA GLU A 445 -27.10 -17.46 -5.96
C GLU A 445 -27.37 -18.34 -7.18
N SER A 446 -28.54 -18.16 -7.81
CA SER A 446 -28.88 -18.82 -9.08
C SER A 446 -28.14 -18.24 -10.29
N GLU A 447 -27.30 -17.22 -10.06
CA GLU A 447 -26.61 -16.49 -11.12
C GLU A 447 -25.43 -17.29 -11.67
N PRO A 448 -25.39 -17.57 -12.99
CA PRO A 448 -24.29 -18.33 -13.63
C PRO A 448 -22.95 -17.59 -13.66
N TRP A 449 -22.84 -16.40 -13.06
CA TRP A 449 -21.67 -15.55 -13.20
C TRP A 449 -20.44 -16.13 -12.52
N TRP A 450 -20.54 -16.57 -11.27
CA TRP A 450 -19.44 -17.20 -10.56
C TRP A 450 -18.95 -18.49 -11.21
N SER A 451 -19.87 -19.33 -11.70
CA SER A 451 -19.52 -20.55 -12.43
C SER A 451 -18.75 -20.22 -13.72
N ARG A 452 -19.21 -19.24 -14.50
CA ARG A 452 -18.50 -18.81 -15.72
C ARG A 452 -17.13 -18.21 -15.44
N LEU A 453 -16.99 -17.45 -14.34
CA LEU A 453 -15.69 -16.93 -13.91
C LEU A 453 -14.76 -18.07 -13.49
N SER A 454 -15.26 -19.04 -12.71
CA SER A 454 -14.50 -20.24 -12.35
C SER A 454 -14.07 -21.02 -13.59
N ASP A 455 -14.99 -21.23 -14.55
CA ASP A 455 -14.69 -21.93 -15.80
C ASP A 455 -13.61 -21.19 -16.61
N LEU A 456 -13.69 -19.85 -16.70
CA LEU A 456 -12.66 -19.04 -17.35
C LEU A 456 -11.29 -19.27 -16.68
N ILE A 457 -11.23 -19.20 -15.35
CA ILE A 457 -9.97 -19.41 -14.60
C ILE A 457 -9.42 -20.82 -14.83
N LEU A 458 -10.24 -21.85 -14.63
CA LEU A 458 -9.80 -23.25 -14.67
C LEU A 458 -9.47 -23.73 -16.09
N THR A 459 -10.26 -23.32 -17.08
CA THR A 459 -10.14 -23.86 -18.45
C THR A 459 -9.27 -23.02 -19.38
N ARG A 460 -8.97 -21.77 -19.02
CA ARG A 460 -8.20 -20.85 -19.88
C ARG A 460 -6.92 -20.32 -19.25
N MET A 461 -6.83 -20.27 -17.92
CA MET A 461 -5.64 -19.74 -17.21
C MET A 461 -4.85 -20.85 -16.52
N LEU A 462 -5.51 -21.67 -15.71
CA LEU A 462 -4.92 -22.78 -14.96
C LEU A 462 -4.92 -24.10 -15.76
N VAL A 463 -4.54 -24.02 -17.04
CA VAL A 463 -4.41 -25.20 -17.93
C VAL A 463 -2.99 -25.75 -17.82
N PRO A 464 -2.79 -27.04 -17.47
CA PRO A 464 -1.45 -27.59 -17.24
C PRO A 464 -0.48 -27.37 -18.40
N GLU A 465 -0.89 -27.73 -19.63
CA GLU A 465 -0.07 -27.54 -20.82
C GLU A 465 0.04 -26.05 -21.19
N PRO A 466 1.25 -25.45 -21.17
CA PRO A 466 1.42 -24.02 -21.45
C PRO A 466 0.85 -23.60 -22.81
N ARG A 467 0.97 -24.44 -23.84
CA ARG A 467 0.52 -24.11 -25.21
C ARG A 467 -0.98 -24.00 -25.37
N ASP A 468 -1.73 -24.66 -24.49
CA ASP A 468 -3.20 -24.65 -24.51
C ASP A 468 -3.79 -23.53 -23.65
N ARG A 469 -2.96 -22.85 -22.83
CA ARG A 469 -3.36 -21.66 -22.07
C ARG A 469 -3.66 -20.49 -22.99
N ALA A 470 -4.69 -19.74 -22.65
CA ALA A 470 -5.00 -18.50 -23.35
C ALA A 470 -3.90 -17.45 -23.13
N THR A 471 -3.68 -16.62 -24.14
CA THR A 471 -2.82 -15.43 -24.05
C THR A 471 -3.53 -14.30 -23.30
N ALA A 472 -2.77 -13.31 -22.82
CA ALA A 472 -3.34 -12.11 -22.20
C ALA A 472 -4.35 -11.40 -23.12
N THR A 473 -4.05 -11.31 -24.42
CA THR A 473 -4.90 -10.68 -25.43
C THR A 473 -6.22 -11.42 -25.63
N GLU A 474 -6.19 -12.76 -25.68
CA GLU A 474 -7.41 -13.57 -25.79
C GLU A 474 -8.29 -13.42 -24.55
N LEU A 475 -7.70 -13.47 -23.35
CA LEU A 475 -8.43 -13.28 -22.10
C LEU A 475 -9.04 -11.87 -21.99
N LEU A 476 -8.33 -10.83 -22.45
CA LEU A 476 -8.89 -9.48 -22.53
C LEU A 476 -10.10 -9.41 -23.47
N HIS A 477 -10.00 -10.05 -24.64
CA HIS A 477 -11.12 -10.10 -25.58
C HIS A 477 -12.31 -10.88 -25.00
N GLU A 478 -12.06 -11.96 -24.28
CA GLU A 478 -13.14 -12.75 -23.65
C GLU A 478 -13.79 -12.02 -22.48
N TRP A 479 -12.99 -11.36 -21.64
CA TRP A 479 -13.48 -10.61 -20.49
C TRP A 479 -14.23 -9.33 -20.91
N PHE A 480 -13.60 -8.50 -21.76
CA PHE A 480 -14.13 -7.18 -22.12
C PHE A 480 -14.91 -7.15 -23.43
N GLY A 481 -14.75 -8.14 -24.31
CA GLY A 481 -15.38 -8.22 -25.63
C GLY A 481 -16.62 -9.11 -25.71
N THR A 482 -16.84 -10.02 -24.77
CA THR A 482 -18.04 -10.89 -24.77
C THR A 482 -19.12 -10.32 -23.85
N PRO A 483 -20.33 -9.99 -24.36
CA PRO A 483 -21.43 -9.51 -23.52
C PRO A 483 -21.82 -10.53 -22.42
N LYS A 484 -21.57 -11.83 -22.64
CA LYS A 484 -22.04 -12.89 -21.71
C LYS A 484 -21.46 -12.79 -20.30
N LEU A 485 -20.23 -12.34 -20.08
CA LEU A 485 -19.61 -12.20 -18.75
C LEU A 485 -19.91 -10.84 -18.08
N VAL A 486 -20.31 -9.82 -18.85
CA VAL A 486 -20.42 -8.41 -18.41
C VAL A 486 -21.85 -7.82 -18.57
N SER A 487 -22.75 -8.44 -19.36
CA SER A 487 -23.94 -7.79 -19.94
C SER A 487 -25.31 -8.46 -19.68
N HIS A 488 -25.51 -9.30 -18.67
CA HIS A 488 -26.89 -9.62 -18.22
C HIS A 488 -27.45 -8.55 -17.27
N TYR A 489 -27.13 -7.28 -17.50
CA TYR A 489 -27.69 -6.15 -16.77
C TYR A 489 -28.05 -5.07 -17.77
N SER A 490 -29.29 -5.13 -18.26
CA SER A 490 -29.93 -4.01 -18.94
C SER A 490 -30.67 -3.20 -17.88
N ASP A 491 -30.37 -1.90 -17.80
CA ASP A 491 -31.07 -0.93 -16.97
C ASP A 491 -32.58 -0.92 -17.27
N PRO A 492 -33.47 -0.83 -16.27
CA PRO A 492 -34.82 -0.36 -16.50
C PRO A 492 -34.81 1.17 -16.67
N ILE A 493 -34.93 1.59 -17.93
CA ILE A 493 -35.65 2.75 -18.48
C ILE A 493 -36.04 3.88 -17.48
N GLN A 494 -35.59 5.09 -17.81
CA GLN A 494 -35.89 6.38 -17.18
C GLN A 494 -37.29 6.96 -17.57
N PRO A 495 -37.73 8.12 -17.04
CA PRO A 495 -38.96 8.30 -16.27
C PRO A 495 -40.17 8.82 -17.06
N SER A 496 -41.39 8.53 -16.59
CA SER A 496 -42.61 9.22 -17.06
C SER A 496 -43.60 9.56 -15.93
N THR A 497 -43.76 10.88 -15.73
CA THR A 497 -45.00 11.63 -15.45
C THR A 497 -45.87 11.32 -14.21
N ARG A 498 -45.75 12.23 -13.21
CA ARG A 498 -46.74 12.99 -12.40
C ARG A 498 -48.00 12.34 -11.75
N PRO A 499 -48.49 12.92 -10.63
CA PRO A 499 -49.24 12.24 -9.58
C PRO A 499 -50.77 12.39 -9.68
N GLY A 500 -51.49 11.39 -9.17
CA GLY A 500 -52.94 11.44 -8.97
C GLY A 500 -53.35 10.57 -7.77
N THR A 501 -54.13 11.16 -6.88
CA THR A 501 -54.38 10.77 -5.49
C THR A 501 -55.72 10.02 -5.31
N ILE A 502 -55.83 9.25 -4.20
CA ILE A 502 -57.06 8.79 -3.48
C ILE A 502 -57.73 7.53 -4.09
N SER A 503 -58.16 6.46 -3.38
CA SER A 503 -58.66 6.20 -2.00
C SER A 503 -58.48 4.70 -1.67
N SER A 504 -57.81 4.33 -0.56
CA SER A 504 -58.34 3.77 0.71
C SER A 504 -59.17 2.46 0.68
N GLU A 505 -58.59 1.44 1.35
CA GLU A 505 -59.16 0.41 2.26
C GLU A 505 -58.61 -0.98 1.91
N GLN A 506 -58.18 -1.88 2.80
CA GLN A 506 -57.76 -1.87 4.21
C GLN A 506 -56.90 -3.16 4.41
N ASP A 507 -56.00 -3.14 5.40
CA ASP A 507 -55.37 -4.29 6.06
C ASP A 507 -54.37 -5.20 5.30
N TYR A 508 -53.11 -4.76 5.25
CA TYR A 508 -51.96 -5.66 5.37
C TYR A 508 -51.00 -5.12 6.45
N ASN A 509 -50.84 -5.90 7.51
CA ASN A 509 -50.17 -5.54 8.76
C ASN A 509 -48.63 -5.61 8.61
N PRO A 510 -47.86 -4.50 8.65
CA PRO A 510 -46.41 -4.54 8.50
C PRO A 510 -45.75 -4.69 9.87
N ARG A 511 -45.83 -5.89 10.45
CA ARG A 511 -45.06 -6.25 11.66
C ARG A 511 -44.52 -7.67 11.56
N LEU A 512 -43.59 -7.90 10.62
CA LEU A 512 -42.58 -8.97 10.53
C LEU A 512 -41.85 -8.69 9.20
N SER A 513 -40.62 -8.21 9.08
CA SER A 513 -39.39 -8.48 9.83
C SER A 513 -38.48 -7.24 9.93
N ARG A 514 -38.34 -6.66 11.12
CA ARG A 514 -37.13 -5.92 11.51
C ARG A 514 -36.19 -6.93 12.14
N ARG A 515 -35.02 -7.20 11.53
CA ARG A 515 -33.93 -7.94 12.19
C ARG A 515 -33.60 -7.19 13.49
N SER A 516 -33.58 -7.91 14.62
CA SER A 516 -33.31 -7.35 15.95
C SER A 516 -31.89 -6.78 16.00
N ARG A 517 -31.76 -5.46 16.16
CA ARG A 517 -30.47 -4.74 16.35
C ARG A 517 -29.87 -5.08 17.73
N SER A 518 -28.54 -5.22 17.82
CA SER A 518 -27.83 -5.50 19.07
C SER A 518 -27.47 -4.22 19.83
N THR A 519 -27.59 -4.23 21.15
CA THR A 519 -27.20 -3.09 22.01
C THR A 519 -25.69 -3.03 22.12
N GLN A 520 -25.10 -1.84 21.97
CA GLN A 520 -23.66 -1.61 22.05
C GLN A 520 -23.36 -0.81 23.32
N ILE A 521 -22.65 -1.42 24.28
CA ILE A 521 -22.44 -0.89 25.63
C ILE A 521 -20.95 -0.75 25.89
N PHE A 522 -20.51 0.41 26.35
CA PHE A 522 -19.14 0.68 26.80
C PHE A 522 -19.15 0.91 28.31
N LEU A 523 -18.27 0.21 29.04
CA LEU A 523 -18.02 0.43 30.46
C LEU A 523 -16.58 0.92 30.61
N VAL A 524 -16.40 2.09 31.21
CA VAL A 524 -15.08 2.67 31.50
C VAL A 524 -14.76 2.51 32.98
N ASP A 525 -13.62 1.89 33.27
CA ASP A 525 -12.96 1.98 34.57
C ASP A 525 -12.44 3.41 34.76
N ASP A 526 -13.11 4.16 35.64
CA ASP A 526 -12.81 5.56 35.96
C ASP A 526 -12.10 5.73 37.30
N SER A 527 -11.37 4.68 37.73
CA SER A 527 -10.48 4.77 38.88
C SER A 527 -9.20 5.55 38.57
N VAL A 528 -8.51 6.00 39.62
CA VAL A 528 -7.28 6.80 39.55
C VAL A 528 -6.18 6.11 38.72
N SER A 529 -6.13 4.78 38.70
CA SER A 529 -5.13 4.01 37.93
C SER A 529 -5.28 4.20 36.41
N MET A 530 -6.48 4.58 35.92
CA MET A 530 -6.78 4.77 34.51
C MET A 530 -6.56 6.21 34.01
N ILE A 531 -6.23 7.18 34.89
CA ILE A 531 -6.06 8.61 34.53
C ILE A 531 -5.09 8.80 33.36
N LYS A 532 -3.92 8.14 33.41
CA LYS A 532 -2.89 8.27 32.37
C LYS A 532 -3.38 7.81 31.00
N HIS A 533 -4.38 6.92 30.97
CA HIS A 533 -4.95 6.36 29.77
C HIS A 533 -6.23 7.07 29.31
N GLN A 534 -6.76 8.04 30.06
CA GLN A 534 -8.05 8.70 29.78
C GLN A 534 -8.20 9.17 28.33
N THR A 535 -7.17 9.83 27.76
CA THR A 535 -7.17 10.26 26.35
C THR A 535 -7.17 9.07 25.38
N ALA A 536 -6.46 7.99 25.71
CA ALA A 536 -6.43 6.77 24.90
C ALA A 536 -7.78 6.05 24.93
N ILE A 537 -8.43 5.96 26.11
CA ILE A 537 -9.77 5.41 26.28
C ILE A 537 -10.79 6.18 25.43
N ALA A 538 -10.76 7.51 25.49
CA ALA A 538 -11.68 8.35 24.73
C ALA A 538 -11.52 8.14 23.21
N ARG A 539 -10.27 8.04 22.72
CA ARG A 539 -9.96 7.74 21.32
C ARG A 539 -10.42 6.34 20.92
N ALA A 540 -10.12 5.32 21.73
CA ALA A 540 -10.52 3.94 21.47
C ALA A 540 -12.05 3.82 21.38
N CYS A 541 -12.78 4.41 22.34
CA CYS A 541 -14.24 4.48 22.33
C CYS A 541 -14.79 5.12 21.04
N ARG A 542 -14.22 6.26 20.62
CA ARG A 542 -14.63 6.91 19.36
C ARG A 542 -14.39 6.04 18.13
N VAL A 543 -13.22 5.41 18.03
CA VAL A 543 -12.85 4.54 16.90
C VAL A 543 -13.80 3.35 16.82
N LEU A 544 -14.03 2.66 17.94
CA LEU A 544 -14.96 1.53 18.00
C LEU A 544 -16.38 1.94 17.63
N CYS A 545 -16.88 3.06 18.16
CA CYS A 545 -18.19 3.59 17.79
C CYS A 545 -18.30 3.94 16.29
N TYR A 546 -17.24 4.51 15.70
CA TYR A 546 -17.21 4.87 14.28
C TYR A 546 -17.26 3.63 13.38
N ILE A 547 -16.49 2.59 13.74
CA ILE A 547 -16.45 1.34 12.99
C ILE A 547 -17.79 0.59 13.12
N LEU A 548 -18.37 0.52 14.32
CA LEU A 548 -19.69 -0.09 14.54
C LEU A 548 -20.80 0.60 13.73
N LYS A 549 -20.71 1.91 13.50
CA LYS A 549 -21.65 2.65 12.63
C LYS A 549 -21.50 2.30 11.15
N ILE A 550 -20.27 2.18 10.66
CA ILE A 550 -20.00 1.95 9.24
C ILE A 550 -20.17 0.48 8.86
N GLY A 551 -19.90 -0.44 9.79
CA GLY A 551 -20.02 -1.89 9.62
C GLY A 551 -21.47 -2.44 9.56
N ASN A 552 -22.48 -1.59 9.32
CA ASN A 552 -23.89 -1.98 9.20
C ASN A 552 -24.49 -2.67 10.45
N VAL A 553 -23.88 -2.48 11.64
CA VAL A 553 -24.47 -2.88 12.94
C VAL A 553 -25.57 -1.89 13.37
N ASP A 554 -25.55 -0.66 12.83
CA ASP A 554 -26.49 0.47 13.04
C ASP A 554 -27.19 0.42 14.41
N PRO A 555 -26.43 0.60 15.51
CA PRO A 555 -27.02 0.64 16.84
C PRO A 555 -27.93 1.86 16.94
N ASP A 556 -29.13 1.67 17.50
CA ASP A 556 -30.07 2.77 17.71
C ASP A 556 -29.43 3.90 18.54
N PHE A 557 -28.50 3.54 19.44
CA PHE A 557 -27.64 4.40 20.22
C PHE A 557 -26.53 3.55 20.88
N PHE A 558 -25.46 4.21 21.32
CA PHE A 558 -24.44 3.64 22.21
C PHE A 558 -24.74 4.02 23.65
N GLU A 559 -24.44 3.11 24.58
CA GLU A 559 -24.47 3.40 26.01
C GLU A 559 -23.04 3.47 26.54
N LEU A 560 -22.74 4.51 27.30
CA LEU A 560 -21.48 4.69 28.01
C LEU A 560 -21.75 4.71 29.52
N HIS A 561 -21.14 3.77 30.23
CA HIS A 561 -21.22 3.58 31.67
C HIS A 561 -19.83 3.81 32.30
N PHE A 562 -19.82 4.17 33.57
CA PHE A 562 -18.61 4.35 34.37
C PHE A 562 -18.71 3.51 35.65
N THR A 563 -17.59 2.94 36.09
CA THR A 563 -17.55 2.07 37.28
C THR A 563 -17.93 2.80 38.58
N SER A 564 -17.78 4.13 38.64
CA SER A 564 -18.24 4.97 39.76
C SER A 564 -19.77 5.04 39.94
N GLY A 565 -20.56 4.40 39.06
CA GLY A 565 -22.01 4.35 39.17
C GLY A 565 -22.72 5.64 38.76
N LYS A 566 -22.08 6.50 37.96
CA LYS A 566 -22.73 7.66 37.34
C LYS A 566 -23.83 7.25 36.36
N ASP A 567 -24.80 8.13 36.17
CA ASP A 567 -25.87 7.93 35.19
C ASP A 567 -25.29 7.66 33.79
N PRO A 568 -25.77 6.61 33.09
CA PRO A 568 -25.24 6.25 31.80
C PRO A 568 -25.54 7.29 30.73
N VAL A 569 -24.56 7.54 29.86
CA VAL A 569 -24.73 8.45 28.72
C VAL A 569 -25.16 7.66 27.51
N ILE A 570 -26.34 8.02 26.98
CA ILE A 570 -26.88 7.45 25.74
C ILE A 570 -26.63 8.42 24.60
N SER A 571 -25.92 7.99 23.56
CA SER A 571 -25.64 8.84 22.41
C SER A 571 -25.53 8.07 21.11
N THR A 572 -26.01 8.65 20.01
CA THR A 572 -25.70 8.20 18.65
C THR A 572 -24.42 8.82 18.12
N THR A 573 -23.75 9.72 18.85
CA THR A 573 -22.62 10.51 18.35
C THR A 573 -21.32 10.08 19.02
N SER A 574 -20.37 9.59 18.23
CA SER A 574 -19.09 9.08 18.75
C SER A 574 -18.19 10.18 19.31
N SER A 575 -18.24 11.40 18.76
CA SER A 575 -17.54 12.55 19.34
C SER A 575 -18.10 12.97 20.69
N ARG A 576 -19.42 12.81 20.92
CA ARG A 576 -20.03 13.12 22.21
C ARG A 576 -19.56 12.17 23.30
N LEU A 577 -19.42 10.87 22.99
CA LEU A 577 -18.88 9.91 23.96
C LEU A 577 -17.41 10.18 24.26
N GLN A 578 -16.61 10.56 23.27
CA GLN A 578 -15.23 11.00 23.47
C GLN A 578 -15.15 12.19 24.43
N GLU A 579 -15.92 13.25 24.17
CA GLU A 579 -15.96 14.46 25.02
C GLU A 579 -16.31 14.12 26.47
N VAL A 580 -17.33 13.27 26.67
CA VAL A 580 -17.75 12.84 28.01
C VAL A 580 -16.63 12.11 28.75
N ILE A 581 -15.87 11.24 28.08
CA ILE A 581 -14.73 10.55 28.70
C ILE A 581 -13.60 11.52 29.00
N GLU A 582 -13.31 12.49 28.12
CA GLU A 582 -12.25 13.50 28.31
C GLU A 582 -12.56 14.50 29.43
N GLU A 583 -13.83 14.84 29.64
CA GLU A 583 -14.29 15.74 30.71
C GLU A 583 -14.49 15.03 32.06
N MET A 584 -14.51 13.70 32.06
CA MET A 584 -14.77 12.90 33.25
C MET A 584 -13.63 13.02 34.28
N SER A 585 -13.97 13.13 35.56
CA SER A 585 -12.99 13.13 36.65
C SER A 585 -12.84 11.72 37.21
N PHE A 586 -11.65 11.13 37.05
CA PHE A 586 -11.32 9.78 37.51
C PHE A 586 -10.79 9.87 38.95
N THR A 587 -11.69 9.88 39.92
CA THR A 587 -11.37 10.20 41.32
C THR A 587 -11.35 9.00 42.25
N ASP A 588 -11.92 7.87 41.82
CA ASP A 588 -12.12 6.72 42.68
C ASP A 588 -10.78 5.99 42.87
N THR A 589 -10.39 5.80 44.11
CA THR A 589 -9.06 5.24 44.44
C THR A 589 -8.95 3.76 44.11
N ALA A 590 -10.08 3.08 43.88
CA ALA A 590 -10.14 1.68 43.56
C ALA A 590 -11.36 1.40 42.68
N CYS A 591 -11.22 0.45 41.75
CA CYS A 591 -12.33 0.00 40.89
C CYS A 591 -12.98 -1.25 41.49
N ASP A 592 -14.31 -1.25 41.64
CA ASP A 592 -15.11 -2.46 41.83
C ASP A 592 -15.82 -2.78 40.51
N MET A 593 -15.16 -3.58 39.68
CA MET A 593 -15.64 -3.92 38.34
C MET A 593 -16.93 -4.74 38.39
N SER A 594 -17.13 -5.55 39.44
CA SER A 594 -18.37 -6.32 39.64
C SER A 594 -19.56 -5.39 39.84
N LEU A 595 -19.44 -4.39 40.72
CA LEU A 595 -20.48 -3.39 40.94
C LEU A 595 -20.76 -2.55 39.67
N GLY A 596 -19.74 -2.27 38.86
CA GLY A 596 -19.91 -1.58 37.58
C GLY A 596 -20.66 -2.42 36.52
N LEU A 597 -20.43 -3.74 36.51
CA LEU A 597 -21.07 -4.66 35.57
C LEU A 597 -22.48 -5.08 35.99
N GLU A 598 -22.79 -5.13 37.28
CA GLU A 598 -24.10 -5.53 37.83
C GLU A 598 -25.32 -4.82 37.18
N PRO A 599 -25.36 -3.48 37.09
CA PRO A 599 -26.48 -2.78 36.45
C PRO A 599 -26.56 -3.06 34.95
N ILE A 600 -25.41 -3.24 34.28
CA ILE A 600 -25.36 -3.57 32.85
C ILE A 600 -25.91 -4.97 32.61
N ALA A 601 -25.46 -5.96 33.38
CA ALA A 601 -25.91 -7.34 33.28
C ALA A 601 -27.41 -7.46 33.52
N SER A 602 -27.93 -6.78 34.54
CA SER A 602 -29.36 -6.71 34.84
C SER A 602 -30.16 -6.11 33.69
N ASN A 603 -29.67 -5.01 33.10
CA ASN A 603 -30.35 -4.34 32.00
C ASN A 603 -30.36 -5.18 30.71
N VAL A 604 -29.26 -5.86 30.39
CA VAL A 604 -29.17 -6.77 29.23
C VAL A 604 -30.13 -7.96 29.39
N ILE A 605 -30.22 -8.51 30.60
CA ILE A 605 -31.16 -9.59 30.96
C ILE A 605 -32.62 -9.14 30.76
N ASP A 606 -32.97 -7.93 31.21
CA ASP A 606 -34.34 -7.42 31.14
C ASP A 606 -34.77 -7.09 29.70
N ARG A 607 -33.89 -6.49 28.89
CA ARG A 607 -34.20 -6.08 27.51
C ARG A 607 -34.39 -7.23 26.54
N SER A 608 -33.88 -8.42 26.84
CA SER A 608 -34.01 -9.63 26.00
C SER A 608 -33.50 -9.50 24.55
N LYS A 609 -32.71 -8.47 24.23
CA LYS A 609 -32.06 -8.22 22.94
C LYS A 609 -30.57 -8.62 23.00
N PRO A 610 -29.93 -8.97 21.87
CA PRO A 610 -28.49 -9.23 21.86
C PRO A 610 -27.68 -7.99 22.30
N ALA A 611 -26.54 -8.18 22.96
CA ALA A 611 -25.69 -7.09 23.44
C ALA A 611 -24.20 -7.39 23.27
N SER A 612 -23.41 -6.36 22.95
CA SER A 612 -21.95 -6.38 22.99
C SER A 612 -21.49 -5.38 24.05
N ILE A 613 -20.72 -5.86 25.02
CA ILE A 613 -20.22 -5.08 26.16
C ILE A 613 -18.71 -4.93 25.97
N TYR A 614 -18.22 -3.69 25.90
CA TYR A 614 -16.81 -3.35 25.79
C TYR A 614 -16.35 -2.70 27.10
N VAL A 615 -15.41 -3.34 27.80
CA VAL A 615 -14.91 -2.89 29.10
C VAL A 615 -13.50 -2.32 28.93
N PHE A 616 -13.30 -1.04 29.17
CA PHE A 616 -12.00 -0.39 29.14
C PHE A 616 -11.40 -0.37 30.55
N THR A 617 -10.30 -1.10 30.78
CA THR A 617 -9.71 -1.27 32.12
C THR A 617 -8.25 -1.71 32.07
N ASN A 618 -7.53 -1.55 33.18
CA ASN A 618 -6.20 -2.12 33.42
C ASN A 618 -6.26 -3.33 34.38
N GLY A 619 -7.45 -3.77 34.80
CA GLY A 619 -7.60 -4.92 35.72
C GLY A 619 -7.17 -4.63 37.17
N HIS A 620 -6.90 -3.37 37.54
CA HIS A 620 -6.53 -2.98 38.90
C HIS A 620 -7.78 -2.85 39.80
N TRP A 621 -8.49 -3.96 39.96
CA TRP A 621 -9.72 -4.02 40.75
C TRP A 621 -9.44 -4.31 42.22
N ASN A 622 -10.26 -3.73 43.10
CA ASN A 622 -10.18 -3.88 44.56
C ASN A 622 -11.50 -4.41 45.11
N THR A 623 -11.57 -5.72 45.27
CA THR A 623 -12.63 -6.39 46.02
C THR A 623 -11.97 -7.03 47.21
N GLN A 624 -12.39 -6.66 48.42
CA GLN A 624 -11.77 -7.15 49.65
C GLN A 624 -11.96 -8.65 49.79
N GLU A 625 -11.03 -9.42 49.23
CA GLU A 625 -10.69 -10.83 49.44
C GLU A 625 -9.67 -11.24 48.35
N ASP A 626 -8.88 -12.27 48.61
CA ASP A 626 -7.89 -12.85 47.66
C ASP A 626 -8.61 -13.66 46.55
N GLU A 627 -9.66 -13.06 45.98
CA GLU A 627 -10.54 -13.68 45.03
C GLU A 627 -10.06 -13.42 43.61
N LYS A 628 -9.86 -14.52 42.87
CA LYS A 628 -9.22 -14.54 41.56
C LYS A 628 -9.90 -13.66 40.50
N PHE A 629 -11.23 -13.59 40.51
CA PHE A 629 -12.03 -12.89 39.50
C PHE A 629 -12.64 -11.58 39.99
N CYS A 630 -12.43 -11.20 41.26
CA CYS A 630 -13.02 -10.01 41.87
C CYS A 630 -14.55 -9.91 41.62
N PHE A 631 -15.25 -11.03 41.74
CA PHE A 631 -16.69 -11.24 41.52
C PHE A 631 -17.20 -10.91 40.10
N VAL A 632 -16.33 -10.56 39.16
CA VAL A 632 -16.70 -10.28 37.76
C VAL A 632 -17.28 -11.52 37.07
N ASP A 633 -16.80 -12.70 37.44
CA ASP A 633 -17.30 -13.99 36.99
C ASP A 633 -18.75 -14.26 37.40
N SER A 634 -19.20 -13.75 38.56
CA SER A 634 -20.60 -13.82 38.99
C SER A 634 -21.52 -13.10 38.00
N GLU A 635 -21.17 -11.87 37.61
CA GLU A 635 -21.99 -11.05 36.70
C GLU A 635 -22.00 -11.60 35.27
N ILE A 636 -20.86 -12.08 34.78
CA ILE A 636 -20.78 -12.80 33.50
C ILE A 636 -21.59 -14.11 33.58
N GLY A 637 -21.50 -14.83 34.69
CA GLY A 637 -22.28 -16.04 34.97
C GLY A 637 -23.79 -15.81 34.93
N ARG A 638 -24.28 -14.67 35.42
CA ARG A 638 -25.70 -14.28 35.32
C ARG A 638 -26.15 -14.14 33.87
N LEU A 639 -25.34 -13.50 33.02
CA LEU A 639 -25.61 -13.36 31.57
C LEU A 639 -25.69 -14.72 30.87
N VAL A 640 -24.71 -15.60 31.13
CA VAL A 640 -24.65 -16.96 30.57
C VAL A 640 -25.85 -17.79 31.00
N ASN A 641 -26.18 -17.77 32.29
CA ASN A 641 -27.31 -18.50 32.85
C ASN A 641 -28.64 -18.05 32.25
N HIS A 642 -28.85 -16.75 32.07
CA HIS A 642 -30.03 -16.23 31.40
C HIS A 642 -30.11 -16.70 29.94
N ARG A 643 -29.01 -16.55 29.21
CA ARG A 643 -28.89 -16.96 27.80
C ARG A 643 -29.25 -18.43 27.60
N ARG A 644 -28.70 -19.32 28.45
CA ARG A 644 -28.99 -20.76 28.45
C ARG A 644 -30.44 -21.08 28.78
N LYS A 645 -30.96 -20.52 29.88
CA LYS A 645 -32.36 -20.73 30.30
C LYS A 645 -33.37 -20.30 29.24
N ARG A 646 -33.03 -19.30 28.41
CA ARG A 646 -33.87 -18.77 27.34
C ARG A 646 -33.56 -19.33 25.95
N GLY A 647 -32.62 -20.28 25.81
CA GLY A 647 -32.25 -20.89 24.53
C GLY A 647 -31.71 -19.89 23.50
N LYS A 648 -31.00 -18.85 23.94
CA LYS A 648 -30.45 -17.81 23.04
C LYS A 648 -29.13 -18.28 22.41
N PRO A 649 -28.82 -17.84 21.17
CA PRO A 649 -27.57 -18.22 20.49
C PRO A 649 -26.34 -17.69 21.24
N ARG A 650 -25.17 -18.29 21.01
CA ARG A 650 -23.94 -17.96 21.73
C ARG A 650 -23.53 -16.48 21.60
N ASN A 651 -23.66 -15.91 20.40
CA ASN A 651 -23.41 -14.50 20.11
C ASN A 651 -24.52 -13.53 20.60
N TRP A 652 -25.45 -13.99 21.43
CA TRP A 652 -26.46 -13.12 22.03
C TRP A 652 -25.83 -12.12 23.02
N VAL A 653 -24.76 -12.51 23.70
CA VAL A 653 -24.00 -11.60 24.56
C VAL A 653 -22.52 -11.91 24.43
N GLY A 654 -21.70 -10.86 24.32
CA GLY A 654 -20.24 -10.97 24.42
C GLY A 654 -19.67 -9.82 25.25
N VAL A 655 -18.65 -10.11 26.04
CA VAL A 655 -17.96 -9.18 26.93
C VAL A 655 -16.50 -9.10 26.50
N GLN A 656 -16.12 -7.98 25.88
CA GLN A 656 -14.75 -7.72 25.47
C GLN A 656 -14.04 -6.85 26.50
N PHE A 657 -12.94 -7.34 27.06
CA PHE A 657 -12.03 -6.52 27.86
C PHE A 657 -10.96 -5.89 26.95
N ILE A 658 -10.81 -4.57 27.04
CA ILE A 658 -9.82 -3.78 26.30
C ILE A 658 -8.85 -3.20 27.32
N ARG A 659 -7.61 -3.69 27.26
CA ARG A 659 -6.54 -3.49 28.23
C ARG A 659 -5.78 -2.21 27.97
N PHE A 660 -5.53 -1.43 29.02
CA PHE A 660 -4.67 -0.24 29.00
C PHE A 660 -3.56 -0.40 30.04
N PHE A 661 -2.36 -0.78 29.62
CA PHE A 661 -1.19 -0.93 30.49
C PHE A 661 -0.13 0.12 30.19
N GLU A 662 0.78 0.34 31.15
CA GLU A 662 1.96 1.16 30.92
C GLU A 662 3.04 0.40 30.12
N HIS A 663 3.96 1.15 29.49
CA HIS A 663 5.10 0.57 28.78
C HIS A 663 6.41 1.17 29.32
N PRO A 664 7.23 0.38 30.03
CA PRO A 664 7.03 -1.03 30.41
C PRO A 664 5.88 -1.24 31.42
N GLU A 665 5.32 -2.45 31.46
CA GLU A 665 4.23 -2.83 32.39
C GLU A 665 4.68 -2.72 33.85
N THR A 666 3.78 -2.27 34.73
CA THR A 666 4.00 -2.24 36.18
C THR A 666 3.65 -3.59 36.84
N GLU A 667 4.08 -3.83 38.09
CA GLU A 667 3.64 -5.02 38.85
C GLU A 667 2.11 -5.11 38.98
N SER A 668 1.43 -3.96 39.07
CA SER A 668 -0.04 -3.92 39.09
C SER A 668 -0.65 -4.28 37.73
N ASP A 669 0.00 -3.90 36.62
CA ASP A 669 -0.40 -4.31 35.27
C ASP A 669 -0.22 -5.82 35.06
N GLU A 670 0.84 -6.41 35.63
CA GLU A 670 1.04 -7.86 35.56
C GLU A 670 -0.11 -8.60 36.27
N LEU A 671 -0.52 -8.14 37.46
CA LEU A 671 -1.70 -8.70 38.15
C LEU A 671 -2.99 -8.48 37.36
N GLY A 672 -3.18 -7.29 36.79
CA GLY A 672 -4.31 -6.96 35.93
C GLY A 672 -4.38 -7.86 34.69
N ARG A 673 -3.24 -8.12 34.05
CA ARG A 673 -3.09 -9.03 32.92
C ARG A 673 -3.51 -10.45 33.30
N LEU A 674 -3.00 -10.97 34.43
CA LEU A 674 -3.36 -12.31 34.92
C LEU A 674 -4.86 -12.46 35.21
N ARG A 675 -5.51 -11.42 35.77
CA ARG A 675 -6.97 -11.42 36.00
C ARG A 675 -7.75 -11.49 34.70
N LEU A 676 -7.37 -10.69 33.72
CA LEU A 676 -8.06 -10.62 32.43
C LEU A 676 -7.84 -11.87 31.57
N GLU A 677 -6.64 -12.44 31.58
CA GLU A 677 -6.35 -13.73 30.95
C GLU A 677 -7.12 -14.86 31.64
N ALA A 678 -7.22 -14.85 32.97
CA ALA A 678 -8.02 -15.85 33.68
C ALA A 678 -9.53 -15.75 33.34
N LEU A 679 -10.07 -14.54 33.14
CA LEU A 679 -11.46 -14.34 32.70
C LEU A 679 -11.72 -14.82 31.27
N ASP A 680 -10.70 -14.84 30.43
CA ASP A 680 -10.78 -15.31 29.05
C ASP A 680 -10.60 -16.84 28.98
N ASP A 681 -9.48 -17.34 29.50
CA ASP A 681 -9.07 -18.74 29.38
C ASP A 681 -9.75 -19.66 30.39
N GLU A 682 -9.81 -19.25 31.66
CA GLU A 682 -10.23 -20.14 32.74
C GLU A 682 -11.73 -20.08 33.02
N LEU A 683 -12.31 -18.88 33.01
CA LEU A 683 -13.75 -18.73 33.19
C LEU A 683 -14.50 -19.51 32.12
N LYS A 684 -14.05 -19.43 30.87
CA LYS A 684 -14.56 -20.23 29.73
C LYS A 684 -14.70 -21.71 30.03
N VAL A 685 -13.71 -22.29 30.72
CA VAL A 685 -13.73 -23.69 31.15
C VAL A 685 -14.73 -23.89 32.29
N ASN A 686 -14.74 -23.00 33.29
CA ASN A 686 -15.59 -23.09 34.47
C ASN A 686 -17.09 -22.98 34.14
N ILE A 687 -17.47 -22.04 33.28
CA ILE A 687 -18.86 -21.85 32.86
C ILE A 687 -19.22 -22.65 31.60
N ASN A 688 -18.25 -23.30 30.93
CA ASN A 688 -18.38 -24.00 29.64
C ASN A 688 -19.01 -23.10 28.56
N ASP A 689 -18.58 -21.84 28.51
CA ASP A 689 -19.11 -20.84 27.62
C ASP A 689 -18.08 -19.79 27.29
N ASP A 690 -17.98 -19.44 26.03
CA ASP A 690 -16.86 -18.67 25.50
C ASP A 690 -17.43 -17.41 24.86
N ILE A 691 -17.66 -16.43 25.74
CA ILE A 691 -18.30 -15.14 25.49
C ILE A 691 -17.47 -13.96 26.05
N VAL A 692 -16.28 -14.24 26.54
CA VAL A 692 -15.33 -13.28 27.10
C VAL A 692 -14.07 -13.36 26.24
N ASP A 693 -13.47 -12.22 25.93
CA ASP A 693 -12.15 -12.14 25.27
C ASP A 693 -11.43 -10.89 25.79
N THR A 694 -10.09 -10.88 25.70
CA THR A 694 -9.27 -9.75 26.14
C THR A 694 -8.22 -9.35 25.11
N THR A 695 -8.01 -8.04 24.92
CA THR A 695 -7.01 -7.51 23.96
C THR A 695 -6.47 -6.14 24.37
N ASN A 696 -5.29 -5.74 23.86
CA ASN A 696 -4.70 -4.43 24.14
C ASN A 696 -5.39 -3.33 23.33
N TYR A 697 -5.50 -2.12 23.90
CA TYR A 697 -6.15 -0.96 23.27
C TYR A 697 -5.50 -0.46 21.97
N ASP A 698 -4.23 -0.81 21.72
CA ASP A 698 -3.47 -0.52 20.50
C ASP A 698 -3.28 -1.76 19.60
N GLY A 699 -3.90 -2.88 19.97
CA GLY A 699 -3.89 -4.13 19.22
C GLY A 699 -4.89 -4.16 18.07
N ASP A 700 -5.20 -5.37 17.59
CA ASP A 700 -6.12 -5.58 16.48
C ASP A 700 -7.55 -5.12 16.81
N ILE A 701 -8.04 -4.14 16.06
CA ILE A 701 -9.39 -3.58 16.20
C ILE A 701 -10.47 -4.64 15.91
N TYR A 702 -10.22 -5.61 15.01
CA TYR A 702 -11.16 -6.70 14.77
C TYR A 702 -11.27 -7.63 15.97
N LYS A 703 -10.16 -7.87 16.68
CA LYS A 703 -10.17 -8.60 17.95
C LYS A 703 -10.98 -7.84 19.01
N MET A 704 -10.75 -6.53 19.14
CA MET A 704 -11.55 -5.68 20.05
C MET A 704 -13.06 -5.70 19.77
N LEU A 705 -13.48 -5.90 18.52
CA LEU A 705 -14.89 -5.84 18.16
C LEU A 705 -15.60 -7.20 18.24
N LEU A 706 -14.89 -8.27 17.91
CA LEU A 706 -15.50 -9.57 17.61
C LEU A 706 -14.97 -10.73 18.45
N GLY A 707 -13.88 -10.58 19.19
CA GLY A 707 -13.26 -11.70 19.91
C GLY A 707 -14.23 -12.42 20.84
N ALA A 708 -14.96 -11.66 21.66
CA ALA A 708 -15.94 -12.22 22.61
C ALA A 708 -17.22 -12.81 21.97
N ILE A 709 -17.46 -12.63 20.67
CA ILE A 709 -18.68 -13.13 19.98
C ILE A 709 -18.38 -14.04 18.79
N SER A 710 -17.11 -14.16 18.39
CA SER A 710 -16.64 -14.92 17.24
C SER A 710 -15.51 -15.87 17.64
N PRO A 711 -15.78 -17.18 17.71
CA PRO A 711 -14.76 -18.19 18.04
C PRO A 711 -13.58 -18.27 17.07
N VAL A 712 -13.70 -17.61 15.90
CA VAL A 712 -12.67 -17.54 14.86
C VAL A 712 -11.68 -16.41 15.13
N VAL A 713 -12.12 -15.33 15.79
CA VAL A 713 -11.30 -14.16 16.11
C VAL A 713 -10.60 -14.34 17.46
N ASP A 714 -11.24 -15.05 18.39
CA ASP A 714 -10.66 -15.50 19.68
C ASP A 714 -9.32 -16.25 19.49
N ARG A 715 -9.22 -17.13 18.48
CA ARG A 715 -8.04 -17.98 18.22
C ARG A 715 -6.95 -17.37 17.33
N ALA A 716 -7.12 -16.12 16.91
CA ALA A 716 -6.16 -15.36 16.11
C ALA A 716 -5.38 -14.38 17.00
#